data_AF-A0A179GBB3-F1
#
_entry.id   AF-A0A179GBB3-F1
#
_cell.length_a   1.000
_cell.length_b   1.000
_cell.length_c   1.000
_cell.angle_alpha   90.00
_cell.angle_beta   90.00
_cell.angle_gamma   90.00
#
_symmetry.space_group_name_H-M   'P 1'
#
loop_
_entity.id
_entity.type
_entity.pdbx_description
1 polymer ?
#
loop_
_entity_poly.entity_id
_entity_poly.type
_entity_poly.pdbx_seq_one_letter_code
_entity_poly.pdbx_strand_id
1 'polypeptide(L)'
;MGSASNSTELDFTSWKALVATLETDWKSFRYRVGTGGDTGTGKSSLINALINPAMDVIPTSQNGACTAAVCSFEYPKDGNRAKYSATISLKSKKTVDDEIAAFFKEYMEFEDRAKLEGEDTVTRGEREKYLMQLRVISSWSGVAEGTLLEYARNNVASDVSKRCPDRDQVFNLANPSKGAEIWIASDTPQEFLLAVKPYVGSAGSQNHVRWPLVERVRVFIRAELLENGGIVLMDLPGEADSLESRSQVAKNAYQSLDQLLVVTPGDRALDNRTAMELIRDDQILDMETQCKISNHSIGIAVTKIDQMNWQTFLKSEWPDKKVPAELAAASEKFDTVQRSISETEGKIKHFKDVWQTDTDSGSPAELSTAKRQLRKLKKESNELQVNCHRQCIEARSQHTKQAFQRYFDDVRNQARSKTDPKVVTDLHVFPVSSLAQQDLAKDSPRGPFPDVQSTGFEALREWIIQGSLPKREAHADAILQRCHVLLDAVEGWAGYERQRVARLDESHLGAISKELTKEQRQLRSIYATKQLEKTTKKFNKATKQYQRARKLFNAGNIMSLNQKFVKLVENFQKSATGELLHWASFAACIRRKGGAYTTYTKPRRTHCWQGRLHAFFWAPFALQWGQSFGPSLQDRVNLLEANVQAEVSRHIFAVSQSSKLPEVYKSLFRTRAYKVENLMCEYKSSVRASVSQYVMKGREIMSSSLDELDNDFAPAYSKAQDVKGKGKMEGQAQAMRTHAERSRQSNVFTDRTKQIDKEVNKARRALAEELTLHATTLIKGIEEFEHNLARDVCFVGTEQSEKAKCDTGLKNIIQNELSAWRLFWTPLKARLPESDPPEEDEDGLEDCENETKTKDKLNHVDHQSSIQQIPVRSAVPRKRASKTAGSGPKKAAKRTADDGVRGVVLGKGQDQE
;
A
#
# COMPACT_ATOMS: atom_id res chain seq x y z
N MET A 1 47.08 -34.99 -0.27
CA MET A 1 45.95 -35.52 0.54
C MET A 1 45.21 -34.48 1.39
N GLY A 2 45.62 -33.20 1.46
CA GLY A 2 44.96 -32.17 2.30
C GLY A 2 43.90 -31.27 1.63
N SER A 3 43.60 -31.43 0.33
CA SER A 3 42.68 -30.53 -0.39
C SER A 3 41.20 -31.00 -0.41
N ALA A 4 40.95 -32.31 -0.37
CA ALA A 4 39.60 -32.88 -0.42
C ALA A 4 38.88 -32.88 0.93
N SER A 5 39.61 -32.89 2.05
CA SER A 5 39.02 -32.78 3.40
C SER A 5 38.49 -31.38 3.67
N ASN A 6 39.21 -30.36 3.20
CA ASN A 6 38.76 -28.97 3.34
C ASN A 6 37.49 -28.69 2.53
N SER A 7 37.32 -29.30 1.35
CA SER A 7 36.15 -29.03 0.50
C SER A 7 34.84 -29.56 1.09
N THR A 8 34.84 -30.75 1.69
CA THR A 8 33.61 -31.31 2.30
C THR A 8 33.20 -30.55 3.56
N GLU A 9 34.17 -30.15 4.39
CA GLU A 9 33.92 -29.34 5.58
C GLU A 9 33.45 -27.91 5.24
N LEU A 10 33.97 -27.34 4.13
CA LEU A 10 33.48 -26.10 3.54
C LEU A 10 32.03 -26.22 3.04
N ASP A 11 31.67 -27.33 2.40
CA ASP A 11 30.30 -27.59 1.90
C ASP A 11 29.28 -27.69 3.04
N PHE A 12 29.57 -28.45 4.10
CA PHE A 12 28.68 -28.53 5.27
C PHE A 12 28.51 -27.18 5.98
N THR A 13 29.58 -26.40 6.08
CA THR A 13 29.55 -25.06 6.68
C THR A 13 28.69 -24.11 5.82
N SER A 14 28.82 -24.18 4.50
CA SER A 14 28.01 -23.44 3.54
C SER A 14 26.51 -23.80 3.65
N TRP A 15 26.18 -25.10 3.70
CA TRP A 15 24.80 -25.55 3.85
C TRP A 15 24.17 -25.09 5.17
N LYS A 16 24.89 -25.17 6.29
CA LYS A 16 24.41 -24.64 7.57
C LYS A 16 24.14 -23.13 7.52
N ALA A 17 25.03 -22.37 6.87
CA ALA A 17 24.83 -20.94 6.67
C ALA A 17 23.60 -20.64 5.79
N LEU A 18 23.39 -21.42 4.72
CA LEU A 18 22.23 -21.31 3.86
C LEU A 18 20.92 -21.59 4.60
N VAL A 19 20.87 -22.65 5.43
CA VAL A 19 19.70 -22.96 6.28
C VAL A 19 19.42 -21.82 7.25
N ALA A 20 20.44 -21.30 7.93
CA ALA A 20 20.26 -20.18 8.86
C ALA A 20 19.74 -18.92 8.15
N THR A 21 20.21 -18.66 6.94
CA THR A 21 19.77 -17.51 6.13
C THR A 21 18.34 -17.72 5.63
N LEU A 22 17.98 -18.93 5.20
CA LEU A 22 16.61 -19.30 4.81
C LEU A 22 15.63 -19.08 5.96
N GLU A 23 15.96 -19.55 7.17
CA GLU A 23 15.14 -19.30 8.35
C GLU A 23 14.99 -17.81 8.66
N THR A 24 16.08 -17.05 8.54
CA THR A 24 16.08 -15.60 8.78
C THR A 24 15.20 -14.87 7.76
N ASP A 25 15.31 -15.20 6.48
CA ASP A 25 14.55 -14.56 5.41
C ASP A 25 13.05 -14.87 5.50
N TRP A 26 12.71 -16.14 5.76
CA TRP A 26 11.32 -16.54 6.02
C TRP A 26 10.74 -15.84 7.27
N LYS A 27 11.54 -15.77 8.35
CA LYS A 27 11.13 -15.07 9.57
C LYS A 27 11.05 -13.57 9.37
N SER A 28 11.78 -12.95 8.45
CA SER A 28 11.81 -11.49 8.27
C SER A 28 10.74 -10.94 7.33
N PHE A 29 10.15 -11.75 6.44
CA PHE A 29 9.10 -11.28 5.53
C PHE A 29 7.92 -10.66 6.27
N ARG A 30 7.50 -9.47 5.82
CA ARG A 30 6.37 -8.68 6.32
C ARG A 30 5.66 -7.97 5.17
N TYR A 31 4.35 -8.01 5.17
CA TYR A 31 3.48 -7.22 4.30
C TYR A 31 2.66 -6.23 5.13
N ARG A 32 2.98 -4.94 5.07
CA ARG A 32 2.53 -3.91 6.01
C ARG A 32 1.30 -3.17 5.50
N VAL A 33 0.20 -3.26 6.24
CA VAL A 33 -1.07 -2.58 5.98
C VAL A 33 -1.28 -1.54 7.07
N GLY A 34 -1.18 -0.26 6.73
CA GLY A 34 -1.31 0.83 7.70
C GLY A 34 -2.64 1.54 7.63
N THR A 35 -3.18 1.93 8.78
CA THR A 35 -4.41 2.74 8.86
C THR A 35 -4.09 4.21 9.12
N GLY A 36 -4.46 5.10 8.19
CA GLY A 36 -4.30 6.56 8.34
C GLY A 36 -5.65 7.26 8.57
N GLY A 37 -5.69 8.33 9.35
CA GLY A 37 -6.92 9.12 9.55
C GLY A 37 -6.96 9.86 10.88
N ASP A 38 -7.99 10.68 11.10
CA ASP A 38 -8.11 11.50 12.31
C ASP A 38 -8.21 10.69 13.61
N THR A 39 -7.84 11.31 14.73
CA THR A 39 -8.14 10.75 16.06
C THR A 39 -9.65 10.69 16.26
N GLY A 40 -10.16 9.54 16.74
CA GLY A 40 -11.58 9.35 16.98
C GLY A 40 -12.41 8.90 15.76
N THR A 41 -11.81 8.68 14.60
CA THR A 41 -12.52 8.12 13.43
C THR A 41 -12.86 6.65 13.59
N GLY A 42 -12.14 5.92 14.44
CA GLY A 42 -12.41 4.49 14.71
C GLY A 42 -11.33 3.54 14.20
N LYS A 43 -10.11 4.02 13.92
CA LYS A 43 -8.96 3.20 13.47
C LYS A 43 -8.71 1.97 14.34
N SER A 44 -8.54 2.15 15.65
CA SER A 44 -8.27 1.03 16.57
C SER A 44 -9.46 0.06 16.67
N SER A 45 -10.70 0.55 16.62
CA SER A 45 -11.90 -0.29 16.58
C SER A 45 -12.04 -1.07 15.27
N LEU A 46 -11.60 -0.50 14.14
CA LEU A 46 -11.52 -1.16 12.85
C LEU A 46 -10.51 -2.32 12.91
N ILE A 47 -9.32 -2.08 13.48
CA ILE A 47 -8.30 -3.12 13.61
C ILE A 47 -8.73 -4.21 14.60
N ASN A 48 -9.33 -3.87 15.74
CA ASN A 48 -9.89 -4.87 16.65
C ASN A 48 -10.89 -5.78 15.93
N ALA A 49 -11.80 -5.21 15.14
CA ALA A 49 -12.78 -5.98 14.38
C ALA A 49 -12.17 -6.85 13.25
N LEU A 50 -11.00 -6.48 12.71
CA LEU A 50 -10.24 -7.30 11.75
C LEU A 50 -9.47 -8.45 12.41
N ILE A 51 -8.93 -8.22 13.61
CA ILE A 51 -8.07 -9.19 14.32
C ILE A 51 -8.89 -10.17 15.16
N ASN A 52 -9.79 -9.63 15.98
CA ASN A 52 -10.63 -10.40 16.89
C ASN A 52 -11.99 -9.72 17.05
N PRO A 53 -12.99 -10.11 16.22
CA PRO A 53 -14.33 -9.54 16.26
C PRO A 53 -15.03 -9.62 17.62
N ALA A 54 -14.71 -10.62 18.46
CA ALA A 54 -15.43 -10.83 19.71
C ALA A 54 -14.90 -9.97 20.87
N MET A 55 -13.62 -9.59 20.85
CA MET A 55 -12.92 -8.98 21.99
C MET A 55 -11.86 -7.97 21.54
N ASP A 56 -11.78 -6.84 22.24
CA ASP A 56 -10.75 -5.83 22.00
C ASP A 56 -9.38 -6.32 22.48
N VAL A 57 -8.36 -6.08 21.66
CA VAL A 57 -6.94 -6.40 21.94
C VAL A 57 -6.05 -5.16 21.84
N ILE A 58 -6.62 -4.06 21.34
CA ILE A 58 -6.04 -2.73 21.29
C ILE A 58 -6.88 -1.81 22.18
N PRO A 59 -6.25 -0.97 23.02
CA PRO A 59 -6.99 -0.01 23.82
C PRO A 59 -7.80 0.94 22.92
N THR A 60 -9.10 1.03 23.18
CA THR A 60 -10.00 2.02 22.58
C THR A 60 -10.47 3.00 23.66
N SER A 61 -10.47 4.30 23.37
CA SER A 61 -10.88 5.36 24.29
C SER A 61 -11.77 6.37 23.56
N GLN A 62 -12.79 6.85 24.27
CA GLN A 62 -13.65 7.94 23.81
C GLN A 62 -13.17 9.32 24.28
N ASN A 63 -12.24 9.36 25.25
CA ASN A 63 -11.85 10.59 25.97
C ASN A 63 -10.41 11.07 25.66
N GLY A 64 -9.73 10.46 24.68
CA GLY A 64 -8.36 10.84 24.31
C GLY A 64 -7.76 9.97 23.20
N ALA A 65 -6.61 10.37 22.66
CA ALA A 65 -5.90 9.59 21.64
C ALA A 65 -5.49 8.21 22.17
N CYS A 66 -5.94 7.15 21.50
CA CYS A 66 -5.75 5.77 21.92
C CYS A 66 -4.43 5.16 21.43
N THR A 67 -3.88 5.73 20.36
CA THR A 67 -2.68 5.26 19.65
C THR A 67 -1.73 6.44 19.53
N ALA A 68 -0.80 6.53 20.46
CA ALA A 68 0.20 7.59 20.55
C ALA A 68 1.57 7.14 20.03
N ALA A 69 1.76 5.84 19.83
CA ALA A 69 2.90 5.20 19.20
C ALA A 69 2.41 4.23 18.12
N VAL A 70 3.22 3.99 17.10
CA VAL A 70 2.89 3.03 16.04
C VAL A 70 2.83 1.63 16.62
N CYS A 71 1.67 0.99 16.48
CA CYS A 71 1.42 -0.37 16.95
C CYS A 71 1.29 -1.31 15.75
N SER A 72 2.13 -2.34 15.69
CA SER A 72 2.05 -3.37 14.66
C SER A 72 1.52 -4.69 15.21
N PHE A 73 0.65 -5.36 14.47
CA PHE A 73 0.00 -6.61 14.84
C PHE A 73 0.45 -7.73 13.91
N GLU A 74 1.07 -8.75 14.47
CA GLU A 74 1.73 -9.83 13.73
C GLU A 74 1.30 -11.19 14.28
N TYR A 75 1.36 -12.22 13.44
CA TYR A 75 1.22 -13.59 13.93
C TYR A 75 2.49 -14.03 14.67
N PRO A 76 2.39 -14.69 15.84
CA PRO A 76 3.56 -15.19 16.56
C PRO A 76 4.29 -16.26 15.73
N LYS A 77 5.55 -16.00 15.38
CA LYS A 77 6.39 -16.94 14.60
C LYS A 77 7.15 -17.96 15.44
N ASP A 78 7.27 -17.70 16.74
CA ASP A 78 7.97 -18.58 17.68
C ASP A 78 6.96 -19.46 18.42
N GLY A 79 7.38 -20.63 18.90
CA GLY A 79 6.56 -21.60 19.67
C GLY A 79 6.04 -21.09 21.02
N ASN A 80 5.94 -19.78 21.19
CA ASN A 80 5.35 -19.10 22.31
C ASN A 80 3.90 -19.55 22.51
N ARG A 81 3.58 -19.99 23.73
CA ARG A 81 2.27 -20.51 24.08
C ARG A 81 1.26 -19.42 24.44
N ALA A 82 1.74 -18.25 24.90
CA ALA A 82 0.90 -17.15 25.35
C ALA A 82 -0.07 -16.70 24.25
N LYS A 83 -1.33 -16.46 24.61
CA LYS A 83 -2.36 -16.04 23.65
C LYS A 83 -2.16 -14.60 23.17
N TYR A 84 -1.73 -13.72 24.06
CA TYR A 84 -1.46 -12.32 23.77
C TYR A 84 -0.05 -11.98 24.28
N SER A 85 0.79 -11.44 23.40
CA SER A 85 2.11 -10.96 23.80
C SER A 85 2.51 -9.72 23.03
N ALA A 86 3.43 -8.94 23.57
CA ALA A 86 3.95 -7.75 22.94
C ALA A 86 5.42 -7.50 23.29
N THR A 87 6.16 -6.97 22.32
CA THR A 87 7.46 -6.34 22.53
C THR A 87 7.30 -4.84 22.37
N ILE A 88 7.66 -4.09 23.40
CA ILE A 88 7.73 -2.63 23.36
C ILE A 88 9.21 -2.24 23.28
N SER A 89 9.59 -1.65 22.16
CA SER A 89 10.94 -1.09 21.96
C SER A 89 10.89 0.39 22.33
N LEU A 90 11.69 0.79 23.33
CA LEU A 90 11.84 2.16 23.78
C LEU A 90 12.99 2.84 23.05
N LYS A 91 12.91 4.16 22.87
CA LYS A 91 13.98 4.97 22.30
C LYS A 91 15.25 4.88 23.15
N SER A 92 16.41 5.05 22.52
CA SER A 92 17.66 5.17 23.26
C SER A 92 17.67 6.43 24.14
N LYS A 93 18.40 6.40 25.26
CA LYS A 93 18.55 7.58 26.13
C LYS A 93 19.13 8.76 25.33
N LYS A 94 20.12 8.49 24.48
CA LYS A 94 20.73 9.49 23.61
C LYS A 94 19.70 10.17 22.70
N THR A 95 18.87 9.39 22.02
CA THR A 95 17.82 9.90 21.13
C THR A 95 16.85 10.81 21.89
N VAL A 96 16.44 10.42 23.09
CA VAL A 96 15.53 11.24 23.91
C VAL A 96 16.19 12.55 24.36
N ASP A 97 17.45 12.51 24.79
CA ASP A 97 18.20 13.71 25.15
C ASP A 97 18.35 14.67 23.96
N ASP A 98 18.64 14.15 22.76
CA ASP A 98 18.76 14.92 21.53
C ASP A 98 17.42 15.56 21.11
N GLU A 99 16.30 14.82 21.21
CA GLU A 99 14.95 15.32 20.95
C GLU A 99 14.57 16.47 21.91
N ILE A 100 14.89 16.33 23.21
CA ILE A 100 14.65 17.38 24.21
C ILE A 100 15.52 18.61 23.94
N ALA A 101 16.80 18.42 23.59
CA ALA A 101 17.71 19.53 23.27
C ALA A 101 17.23 20.32 22.04
N ALA A 102 16.79 19.61 20.99
CA ALA A 102 16.20 20.23 19.81
C ALA A 102 14.93 21.03 20.17
N PHE A 103 14.04 20.43 20.96
CA PHE A 103 12.83 21.10 21.44
C PHE A 103 13.13 22.35 22.27
N PHE A 104 14.07 22.28 23.21
CA PHE A 104 14.48 23.42 24.03
C PHE A 104 15.03 24.57 23.18
N LYS A 105 15.85 24.26 22.17
CA LYS A 105 16.35 25.25 21.23
C LYS A 105 15.20 25.94 20.49
N GLU A 106 14.28 25.17 19.91
CA GLU A 106 13.12 25.72 19.19
C GLU A 106 12.22 26.59 20.09
N TYR A 107 12.01 26.15 21.33
CA TYR A 107 11.21 26.89 22.31
C TYR A 107 11.86 28.24 22.68
N MET A 108 13.18 28.27 22.90
CA MET A 108 13.90 29.50 23.20
C MET A 108 13.90 30.47 22.02
N GLU A 109 14.09 29.98 20.79
CA GLU A 109 13.97 30.79 19.57
C GLU A 109 12.56 31.37 19.40
N PHE A 110 11.52 30.62 19.79
CA PHE A 110 10.15 31.12 19.84
C PHE A 110 9.97 32.24 20.88
N GLU A 111 10.45 32.05 22.11
CA GLU A 111 10.32 33.04 23.20
C GLU A 111 11.01 34.37 22.85
N ASP A 112 12.21 34.32 22.28
CA ASP A 112 12.95 35.52 21.88
C ASP A 112 12.21 36.30 20.79
N ARG A 113 11.61 35.59 19.84
CA ARG A 113 10.79 36.19 18.79
C ARG A 113 9.49 36.78 19.34
N ALA A 114 8.79 36.07 20.21
CA ALA A 114 7.54 36.54 20.82
C ALA A 114 7.73 37.84 21.62
N LYS A 115 8.88 38.00 22.28
CA LYS A 115 9.26 39.25 22.96
C LYS A 115 9.49 40.41 22.01
N LEU A 116 10.07 40.16 20.83
CA LEU A 116 10.43 41.20 19.85
C LEU A 116 9.23 41.66 19.00
N GLU A 117 8.38 40.72 18.59
CA GLU A 117 7.32 40.99 17.60
C GLU A 117 5.93 41.23 18.25
N GLY A 118 5.78 40.99 19.55
CA GLY A 118 4.51 41.07 20.28
C GLY A 118 3.63 39.82 20.09
N GLU A 119 2.64 39.64 20.96
CA GLU A 119 1.74 38.48 20.90
C GLU A 119 0.49 38.76 20.06
N ASP A 120 0.42 38.16 18.87
CA ASP A 120 -0.80 38.03 18.08
C ASP A 120 -1.50 36.68 18.34
N THR A 121 -2.66 36.46 17.72
CA THR A 121 -3.45 35.22 17.89
C THR A 121 -2.71 33.97 17.39
N VAL A 122 -1.79 34.12 16.43
CA VAL A 122 -0.98 33.04 15.86
C VAL A 122 0.13 32.64 16.84
N THR A 123 0.85 33.63 17.37
CA THR A 123 1.91 33.48 18.38
C THR A 123 1.38 32.86 19.67
N ARG A 124 0.16 33.25 20.10
CA ARG A 124 -0.52 32.62 21.25
C ARG A 124 -0.79 31.14 21.02
N GLY A 125 -1.20 30.77 19.80
CA GLY A 125 -1.41 29.37 19.42
C GLY A 125 -0.12 28.55 19.35
N GLU A 126 0.98 29.15 18.88
CA GLU A 126 2.33 28.55 18.94
C GLU A 126 2.74 28.27 20.39
N ARG A 127 2.60 29.27 21.29
CA ARG A 127 2.93 29.14 22.72
C ARG A 127 2.19 27.97 23.37
N GLU A 128 0.88 27.86 23.12
CA GLU A 128 0.06 26.79 23.70
C GLU A 128 0.57 25.39 23.32
N LYS A 129 1.04 25.19 22.08
CA LYS A 129 1.63 23.90 21.66
C LYS A 129 2.94 23.60 22.38
N TYR A 130 3.85 24.57 22.51
CA TYR A 130 5.09 24.37 23.26
C TYR A 130 4.80 24.02 24.72
N LEU A 131 3.80 24.67 25.33
CA LEU A 131 3.33 24.32 26.67
C LEU A 131 2.73 22.92 26.74
N MET A 132 1.99 22.48 25.72
CA MET A 132 1.49 21.09 25.63
C MET A 132 2.66 20.09 25.55
N GLN A 133 3.70 20.37 24.76
CA GLN A 133 4.89 19.51 24.68
C GLN A 133 5.63 19.48 26.03
N LEU A 134 5.79 20.62 26.71
CA LEU A 134 6.35 20.70 28.06
C LEU A 134 5.55 19.88 29.08
N ARG A 135 4.21 19.94 29.03
CA ARG A 135 3.32 19.10 29.86
C ARG A 135 3.55 17.61 29.62
N VAL A 136 3.72 17.20 28.36
CA VAL A 136 4.02 15.80 28.03
C VAL A 136 5.38 15.40 28.60
N ILE A 137 6.41 16.25 28.43
CA ILE A 137 7.75 16.00 29.01
C ILE A 137 7.67 15.89 30.53
N SER A 138 6.98 16.82 31.18
CA SER A 138 6.74 16.80 32.63
C SER A 138 6.04 15.52 33.08
N SER A 139 5.01 15.09 32.35
CA SER A 139 4.20 13.91 32.70
C SER A 139 5.01 12.61 32.71
N TRP A 140 5.91 12.40 31.74
CA TRP A 140 6.71 11.17 31.68
C TRP A 140 8.00 11.26 32.50
N SER A 141 8.60 12.45 32.61
CA SER A 141 9.89 12.64 33.32
C SER A 141 9.72 12.94 34.81
N GLY A 142 8.51 13.28 35.27
CA GLY A 142 8.27 13.73 36.65
C GLY A 142 8.87 15.10 36.98
N VAL A 143 9.47 15.80 36.02
CA VAL A 143 10.08 17.12 36.21
C VAL A 143 9.02 18.21 36.05
N ALA A 144 8.85 19.06 37.06
CA ALA A 144 7.90 20.17 37.01
C ALA A 144 8.17 21.14 35.84
N GLU A 145 7.11 21.70 35.25
CA GLU A 145 7.21 22.59 34.08
C GLU A 145 8.16 23.78 34.31
N GLY A 146 8.14 24.39 35.49
CA GLY A 146 9.05 25.49 35.84
C GLY A 146 10.53 25.11 35.75
N THR A 147 10.87 23.90 36.20
CA THR A 147 12.25 23.37 36.12
C THR A 147 12.63 23.00 34.69
N LEU A 148 11.69 22.51 33.87
CA LEU A 148 11.94 22.28 32.45
C LEU A 148 12.29 23.57 31.71
N LEU A 149 11.65 24.69 32.06
CA LEU A 149 11.97 26.00 31.50
C LEU A 149 13.38 26.48 31.90
N GLU A 150 13.83 26.19 33.12
CA GLU A 150 15.20 26.46 33.55
C GLU A 150 16.21 25.60 32.79
N TYR A 151 15.91 24.32 32.58
CA TYR A 151 16.74 23.44 31.76
C TYR A 151 16.81 23.87 30.30
N ALA A 152 15.71 24.39 29.75
CA ALA A 152 15.70 24.97 28.41
C ALA A 152 16.63 26.19 28.32
N ARG A 153 16.55 27.11 29.30
CA ARG A 153 17.42 28.31 29.36
C ARG A 153 18.91 27.97 29.49
N ASN A 154 19.22 26.94 30.27
CA ASN A 154 20.58 26.50 30.52
C ASN A 154 21.07 25.44 29.52
N ASN A 155 20.23 25.04 28.56
CA ASN A 155 20.49 23.99 27.57
C ASN A 155 20.93 22.63 28.17
N VAL A 156 20.25 22.18 29.24
CA VAL A 156 20.60 20.95 29.99
C VAL A 156 19.55 19.85 29.80
N ALA A 157 19.39 19.36 28.56
CA ALA A 157 18.41 18.33 28.22
C ALA A 157 18.63 17.00 28.98
N SER A 158 19.89 16.60 29.19
CA SER A 158 20.23 15.31 29.81
C SER A 158 19.77 15.15 31.26
N ASP A 159 19.46 16.26 31.95
CA ASP A 159 19.00 16.23 33.33
C ASP A 159 17.52 15.84 33.45
N VAL A 160 16.74 16.00 32.37
CA VAL A 160 15.36 15.52 32.28
C VAL A 160 15.34 13.98 32.34
N SER A 161 16.13 13.31 31.49
CA SER A 161 16.17 11.85 31.45
C SER A 161 16.78 11.24 32.72
N LYS A 162 17.74 11.92 33.36
CA LYS A 162 18.35 11.48 34.64
C LYS A 162 17.36 11.46 35.81
N ARG A 163 16.40 12.39 35.83
CA ARG A 163 15.37 12.55 36.87
C ARG A 163 14.10 11.75 36.62
N CYS A 164 14.01 11.08 35.48
CA CYS A 164 12.88 10.24 35.10
C CYS A 164 12.62 9.12 36.14
N PRO A 165 11.37 8.94 36.62
CA PRO A 165 10.98 7.79 37.43
C PRO A 165 11.18 6.48 36.66
N ASP A 166 11.64 5.44 37.38
CA ASP A 166 11.96 4.11 36.83
C ASP A 166 12.95 4.15 35.65
N ARG A 167 13.91 5.11 35.65
CA ARG A 167 14.87 5.28 34.55
C ARG A 167 15.60 4.01 34.14
N ASP A 168 15.86 3.10 35.09
CA ASP A 168 16.56 1.83 34.84
C ASP A 168 15.69 0.83 34.05
N GLN A 169 14.36 1.01 34.07
CA GLN A 169 13.40 0.21 33.30
C GLN A 169 13.11 0.81 31.92
N VAL A 170 13.14 2.15 31.79
CA VAL A 170 12.81 2.83 30.54
C VAL A 170 14.03 3.17 29.68
N PHE A 171 15.22 3.23 30.26
CA PHE A 171 16.47 3.49 29.54
C PHE A 171 17.47 2.37 29.77
N ASN A 172 18.12 1.94 28.69
CA ASN A 172 19.27 1.05 28.79
C ASN A 172 20.50 1.83 29.29
N LEU A 173 20.69 1.87 30.61
CA LEU A 173 21.80 2.61 31.20
C LEU A 173 23.17 1.98 30.92
N ALA A 174 23.22 0.66 30.68
CA ALA A 174 24.46 -0.04 30.32
C ALA A 174 24.93 0.32 28.90
N ASN A 175 23.99 0.60 27.98
CA ASN A 175 24.29 1.06 26.64
C ASN A 175 23.33 2.19 26.21
N PRO A 176 23.62 3.46 26.56
CA PRO A 176 22.72 4.60 26.33
C PRO A 176 22.38 4.89 24.86
N SER A 177 23.14 4.32 23.93
CA SER A 177 22.91 4.42 22.48
C SER A 177 21.92 3.37 21.95
N LYS A 178 21.49 2.41 22.78
CA LYS A 178 20.49 1.41 22.45
C LYS A 178 19.22 1.64 23.26
N GLY A 179 18.08 1.35 22.65
CA GLY A 179 16.78 1.30 23.33
C GLY A 179 16.70 0.17 24.37
N ALA A 180 15.81 0.31 25.33
CA ALA A 180 15.37 -0.80 26.18
C ALA A 180 14.23 -1.56 25.49
N GLU A 181 14.10 -2.86 25.74
CA GLU A 181 12.97 -3.67 25.27
C GLU A 181 12.20 -4.24 26.45
N ILE A 182 10.87 -4.10 26.41
CA ILE A 182 9.95 -4.61 27.41
C ILE A 182 9.10 -5.70 26.78
N TRP A 183 9.05 -6.87 27.41
CA TRP A 183 8.21 -7.99 27.01
C TRP A 183 6.98 -8.09 27.90
N ILE A 184 5.80 -8.15 27.29
CA ILE A 184 4.51 -8.31 27.97
C ILE A 184 3.84 -9.57 27.42
N ALA A 185 3.31 -10.41 28.29
CA ALA A 185 2.50 -11.56 27.89
C ALA A 185 1.36 -11.78 28.90
N SER A 186 0.19 -12.14 28.40
CA SER A 186 -0.95 -12.58 29.22
C SER A 186 -1.84 -13.53 28.41
N ASP A 187 -2.60 -14.36 29.11
CA ASP A 187 -3.58 -15.27 28.51
C ASP A 187 -4.98 -14.64 28.40
N THR A 188 -5.21 -13.47 29.02
CA THR A 188 -6.48 -12.74 28.96
C THR A 188 -6.33 -11.39 28.23
N PRO A 189 -7.30 -11.00 27.37
CA PRO A 189 -7.26 -9.71 26.69
C PRO A 189 -7.24 -8.52 27.66
N GLN A 190 -7.98 -8.59 28.76
CA GLN A 190 -8.13 -7.49 29.71
C GLN A 190 -6.83 -7.15 30.43
N GLU A 191 -6.13 -8.15 30.95
CA GLU A 191 -4.82 -7.95 31.61
C GLU A 191 -3.79 -7.47 30.61
N PHE A 192 -3.77 -8.05 29.41
CA PHE A 192 -2.88 -7.62 28.33
C PHE A 192 -3.09 -6.13 27.97
N LEU A 193 -4.35 -5.72 27.80
CA LEU A 193 -4.70 -4.32 27.54
C LEU A 193 -4.24 -3.38 28.65
N LEU A 194 -4.46 -3.76 29.91
CA LEU A 194 -4.03 -2.96 31.06
C LEU A 194 -2.51 -2.80 31.11
N ALA A 195 -1.76 -3.86 30.77
CA ALA A 195 -0.29 -3.83 30.74
C ALA A 195 0.27 -2.99 29.58
N VAL A 196 -0.36 -3.03 28.40
CA VAL A 196 0.09 -2.28 27.20
C VAL A 196 -0.33 -0.80 27.25
N LYS A 197 -1.44 -0.47 27.91
CA LYS A 197 -2.04 0.87 27.94
C LYS A 197 -1.06 2.03 28.24
N PRO A 198 -0.10 1.94 29.19
CA PRO A 198 0.84 3.03 29.48
C PRO A 198 1.73 3.44 28.30
N TYR A 199 1.95 2.51 27.36
CA TYR A 199 2.87 2.65 26.23
C TYR A 199 2.19 3.09 24.93
N VAL A 200 0.86 2.95 24.84
CA VAL A 200 0.11 3.24 23.60
C VAL A 200 -0.92 4.35 23.77
N GLY A 201 -1.49 4.54 24.97
CA GLY A 201 -2.57 5.49 25.19
C GLY A 201 -2.22 6.65 26.13
N SER A 202 -3.13 7.62 26.22
CA SER A 202 -3.12 8.65 27.27
C SER A 202 -3.31 8.02 28.65
N ALA A 203 -2.47 8.38 29.63
CA ALA A 203 -2.52 7.81 30.98
C ALA A 203 -3.88 8.05 31.67
N GLY A 204 -4.28 7.10 32.52
CA GLY A 204 -5.24 7.38 33.58
C GLY A 204 -4.62 8.26 34.65
N SER A 205 -5.44 8.82 35.53
CA SER A 205 -5.08 9.84 36.55
C SER A 205 -4.01 9.43 37.58
N GLN A 206 -3.45 8.22 37.53
CA GLN A 206 -2.59 7.65 38.58
C GLN A 206 -1.20 7.16 38.11
N ASN A 207 -0.91 7.07 36.80
CA ASN A 207 0.37 6.53 36.29
C ASN A 207 1.09 7.50 35.34
N HIS A 208 2.43 7.49 35.34
CA HIS A 208 3.24 8.21 34.36
C HIS A 208 2.96 7.75 32.93
N VAL A 209 2.88 8.71 32.02
CA VAL A 209 2.71 8.45 30.58
C VAL A 209 4.02 7.90 30.01
N ARG A 210 4.03 6.73 29.36
CA ARG A 210 5.27 6.13 28.81
C ARG A 210 5.39 6.17 27.29
N TRP A 211 4.28 6.34 26.56
CA TRP A 211 4.28 6.40 25.09
C TRP A 211 5.28 7.39 24.44
N PRO A 212 5.65 8.56 25.00
CA PRO A 212 6.61 9.46 24.36
C PRO A 212 8.01 8.86 24.22
N LEU A 213 8.33 7.88 25.06
CA LEU A 213 9.60 7.15 25.06
C LEU A 213 9.54 5.91 24.15
N VAL A 214 8.38 5.56 23.62
CA VAL A 214 8.19 4.37 22.80
C VAL A 214 8.63 4.66 21.36
N GLU A 215 9.48 3.79 20.84
CA GLU A 215 9.87 3.79 19.43
C GLU A 215 8.92 2.92 18.60
N ARG A 216 8.57 1.72 19.11
CA ARG A 216 7.72 0.77 18.41
C ARG A 216 7.01 -0.18 19.38
N VAL A 217 5.75 -0.50 19.11
CA VAL A 217 5.02 -1.59 19.78
C VAL A 217 4.71 -2.69 18.78
N ARG A 218 5.17 -3.91 19.05
CA ARG A 218 4.84 -5.11 18.28
C ARG A 218 3.96 -6.01 19.12
N VAL A 219 2.73 -6.24 18.69
CA VAL A 219 1.76 -7.14 19.31
C VAL A 219 1.70 -8.43 18.51
N PHE A 220 1.83 -9.56 19.20
CA PHE A 220 1.75 -10.89 18.64
C PHE A 220 0.43 -11.55 19.06
N ILE A 221 -0.38 -11.91 18.07
CA ILE A 221 -1.71 -12.49 18.28
C ILE A 221 -2.03 -13.52 17.19
N ARG A 222 -2.67 -14.61 17.59
CA ARG A 222 -3.18 -15.63 16.67
C ARG A 222 -4.52 -15.15 16.08
N ALA A 223 -4.48 -14.61 14.87
CA ALA A 223 -5.65 -14.20 14.11
C ALA A 223 -5.56 -14.75 12.68
N GLU A 224 -6.69 -15.18 12.13
CA GLU A 224 -6.77 -15.84 10.81
C GLU A 224 -6.21 -14.96 9.67
N LEU A 225 -6.44 -13.64 9.75
CA LEU A 225 -5.90 -12.67 8.78
C LEU A 225 -4.36 -12.56 8.84
N LEU A 226 -3.75 -12.84 9.99
CA LEU A 226 -2.30 -12.70 10.19
C LEU A 226 -1.53 -14.01 9.93
N GLU A 227 -2.21 -15.16 10.05
CA GLU A 227 -1.62 -16.50 10.07
C GLU A 227 -0.84 -16.86 8.81
N ASN A 228 -1.44 -16.65 7.64
CA ASN A 228 -1.00 -17.34 6.42
C ASN A 228 0.01 -16.58 5.55
N GLY A 229 0.56 -15.44 6.01
CA GLY A 229 1.17 -14.53 5.03
C GLY A 229 2.12 -13.45 5.49
N GLY A 230 2.56 -13.43 6.75
CA GLY A 230 3.39 -12.34 7.25
C GLY A 230 2.72 -10.96 7.13
N ILE A 231 1.39 -10.92 7.03
CA ILE A 231 0.61 -9.68 7.02
C ILE A 231 0.77 -9.02 8.39
N VAL A 232 1.00 -7.70 8.36
CA VAL A 232 1.12 -6.87 9.55
C VAL A 232 0.14 -5.73 9.44
N LEU A 233 -0.80 -5.66 10.37
CA LEU A 233 -1.65 -4.48 10.50
C LEU A 233 -0.91 -3.44 11.34
N MET A 234 -0.95 -2.19 10.92
CA MET A 234 -0.30 -1.08 11.62
C MET A 234 -1.33 -0.02 11.99
N ASP A 235 -1.55 0.18 13.28
CA ASP A 235 -2.31 1.32 13.80
C ASP A 235 -1.37 2.54 13.90
N LEU A 236 -1.64 3.56 13.09
CA LEU A 236 -0.86 4.79 13.05
C LEU A 236 -1.53 5.87 13.90
N PRO A 237 -0.77 6.73 14.61
CA PRO A 237 -1.33 7.87 15.31
C PRO A 237 -2.09 8.80 14.35
N GLY A 238 -3.06 9.55 14.86
CA GLY A 238 -3.86 10.44 14.02
C GLY A 238 -3.06 11.63 13.46
N GLU A 239 -3.28 11.99 12.20
CA GLU A 239 -2.52 13.06 11.53
C GLU A 239 -2.73 14.44 12.16
N ALA A 240 -3.97 14.74 12.57
CA ALA A 240 -4.36 16.02 13.17
C ALA A 240 -4.05 16.11 14.68
N ASP A 241 -3.15 15.27 15.21
CA ASP A 241 -2.78 15.31 16.61
C ASP A 241 -2.23 16.71 17.00
N SER A 242 -2.52 17.11 18.23
CA SER A 242 -2.00 18.33 18.82
C SER A 242 -0.47 18.33 18.98
N LEU A 243 0.16 17.15 19.07
CA LEU A 243 1.60 17.00 19.23
C LEU A 243 2.30 16.70 17.90
N GLU A 244 3.19 17.61 17.49
CA GLU A 244 4.02 17.52 16.26
C GLU A 244 4.85 16.22 16.21
N SER A 245 5.36 15.78 17.37
CA SER A 245 6.17 14.55 17.47
C SER A 245 5.38 13.29 17.12
N ARG A 246 4.05 13.27 17.32
CA ARG A 246 3.19 12.13 16.95
C ARG A 246 2.96 12.09 15.44
N SER A 247 2.69 13.24 14.83
CA SER A 247 2.50 13.35 13.37
C SER A 247 3.77 12.96 12.62
N GLN A 248 4.97 13.27 13.13
CA GLN A 248 6.22 12.87 12.47
C GLN A 248 6.45 11.34 12.50
N VAL A 249 6.10 10.68 13.60
CA VAL A 249 6.19 9.21 13.70
C VAL A 249 5.23 8.53 12.71
N ALA A 250 4.00 9.04 12.56
CA ALA A 250 3.07 8.56 11.52
C ALA A 250 3.64 8.75 10.10
N LYS A 251 4.15 9.95 9.78
CA LYS A 251 4.76 10.28 8.48
C LYS A 251 5.85 9.30 8.05
N ASN A 252 6.76 8.96 8.97
CA ASN A 252 7.83 8.01 8.69
C ASN A 252 7.28 6.60 8.44
N ALA A 253 6.20 6.21 9.13
CA ALA A 253 5.59 4.89 8.97
C ALA A 253 4.94 4.67 7.60
N TYR A 254 4.30 5.70 7.01
CA TYR A 254 3.65 5.58 5.68
C TYR A 254 4.62 5.14 4.58
N GLN A 255 5.88 5.57 4.64
CA GLN A 255 6.89 5.21 3.64
C GLN A 255 7.16 3.70 3.58
N SER A 256 6.98 3.02 4.72
CA SER A 256 7.22 1.58 4.87
C SER A 256 6.01 0.70 4.53
N LEU A 257 4.85 1.30 4.27
CA LEU A 257 3.61 0.56 4.02
C LEU A 257 3.60 -0.05 2.61
N ASP A 258 3.01 -1.23 2.53
CA ASP A 258 2.66 -1.91 1.29
C ASP A 258 1.23 -1.57 0.85
N GLN A 259 0.33 -1.35 1.81
CA GLN A 259 -1.04 -0.86 1.60
C GLN A 259 -1.39 0.23 2.62
N LEU A 260 -2.13 1.24 2.17
CA LEU A 260 -2.70 2.29 3.00
C LEU A 260 -4.23 2.17 3.04
N LEU A 261 -4.79 2.10 4.25
CA LEU A 261 -6.22 2.18 4.49
C LEU A 261 -6.55 3.52 5.15
N VAL A 262 -7.20 4.42 4.41
CA VAL A 262 -7.62 5.73 4.91
C VAL A 262 -8.97 5.60 5.63
N VAL A 263 -9.03 6.01 6.89
CA VAL A 263 -10.19 5.80 7.77
C VAL A 263 -10.90 7.14 8.01
N THR A 264 -12.16 7.21 7.59
CA THR A 264 -13.01 8.41 7.68
C THR A 264 -14.38 8.04 8.27
N PRO A 265 -15.05 8.92 9.04
CA PRO A 265 -16.39 8.63 9.57
C PRO A 265 -17.48 8.87 8.52
N GLY A 266 -18.57 8.11 8.59
CA GLY A 266 -19.63 8.11 7.58
C GLY A 266 -20.49 9.37 7.51
N ASP A 267 -20.57 10.15 8.57
CA ASP A 267 -21.38 11.38 8.69
C ASP A 267 -20.88 12.52 7.78
N ARG A 268 -19.56 12.63 7.59
CA ARG A 268 -18.91 13.65 6.74
C ARG A 268 -17.67 13.10 6.03
N ALA A 269 -17.82 11.95 5.39
CA ALA A 269 -16.69 11.21 4.81
C ALA A 269 -15.87 12.03 3.81
N LEU A 270 -16.54 12.72 2.87
CA LEU A 270 -15.92 13.52 1.80
C LEU A 270 -15.42 14.90 2.28
N ASP A 271 -16.03 15.44 3.34
CA ASP A 271 -15.60 16.70 3.95
C ASP A 271 -14.50 16.49 5.00
N ASN A 272 -14.13 15.22 5.29
CA ASN A 272 -13.07 14.93 6.23
C ASN A 272 -11.72 15.34 5.65
N ARG A 273 -11.25 16.49 6.12
CA ARG A 273 -10.00 17.10 5.67
C ARG A 273 -8.80 16.15 5.72
N THR A 274 -8.63 15.38 6.80
CA THR A 274 -7.47 14.51 6.96
C THR A 274 -7.50 13.35 5.99
N ALA A 275 -8.66 12.75 5.75
CA ALA A 275 -8.84 11.73 4.73
C ALA A 275 -8.46 12.29 3.35
N MET A 276 -8.98 13.47 2.99
CA MET A 276 -8.66 14.15 1.73
C MET A 276 -7.19 14.57 1.62
N GLU A 277 -6.54 14.93 2.74
CA GLU A 277 -5.10 15.23 2.77
C GLU A 277 -4.23 13.98 2.57
N LEU A 278 -4.67 12.81 3.05
CA LEU A 278 -3.99 11.52 2.84
C LEU A 278 -4.13 11.00 1.40
N ILE A 279 -5.16 11.43 0.67
CA ILE A 279 -5.36 11.13 -0.76
C ILE A 279 -5.17 12.38 -1.64
N ARG A 280 -4.35 13.34 -1.19
CA ARG A 280 -4.07 14.58 -1.93
C ARG A 280 -3.21 14.33 -3.18
N ASP A 281 -3.26 15.27 -4.10
CA ASP A 281 -2.53 15.30 -5.37
C ASP A 281 -1.06 14.88 -5.26
N ASP A 282 -0.29 15.43 -4.31
CA ASP A 282 1.12 15.10 -4.14
C ASP A 282 1.34 13.68 -3.59
N GLN A 283 0.47 13.19 -2.71
CA GLN A 283 0.57 11.81 -2.18
C GLN A 283 0.22 10.78 -3.25
N ILE A 284 -0.86 11.01 -3.99
CA ILE A 284 -1.23 10.17 -5.13
C ILE A 284 -0.10 10.19 -6.16
N LEU A 285 0.44 11.37 -6.48
CA LEU A 285 1.55 11.52 -7.40
C LEU A 285 2.82 10.80 -6.92
N ASP A 286 3.17 10.90 -5.64
CA ASP A 286 4.30 10.20 -5.04
C ASP A 286 4.12 8.68 -5.16
N MET A 287 2.91 8.17 -4.93
CA MET A 287 2.62 6.75 -5.12
C MET A 287 2.70 6.35 -6.60
N GLU A 288 2.26 7.20 -7.51
CA GLU A 288 2.27 6.96 -8.96
C GLU A 288 3.72 6.91 -9.48
N THR A 289 4.54 7.89 -9.08
CA THR A 289 5.96 7.98 -9.43
C THR A 289 6.80 6.88 -8.76
N GLN A 290 6.41 6.42 -7.57
CA GLN A 290 7.05 5.26 -6.92
C GLN A 290 6.57 3.91 -7.48
N CYS A 291 5.66 3.89 -8.46
CA CYS A 291 5.05 2.67 -8.99
C CYS A 291 4.37 1.84 -7.90
N LYS A 292 3.75 2.52 -6.93
CA LYS A 292 3.02 1.92 -5.81
C LYS A 292 1.51 1.94 -6.03
N ILE A 293 0.97 2.70 -6.99
CA ILE A 293 -0.46 2.67 -7.27
C ILE A 293 -0.86 1.34 -7.90
N SER A 294 -1.80 0.66 -7.26
CA SER A 294 -2.54 -0.50 -7.77
C SER A 294 -3.97 -0.46 -7.23
N ASN A 295 -4.84 -1.37 -7.70
CA ASN A 295 -6.20 -1.53 -7.14
C ASN A 295 -6.18 -1.89 -5.63
N HIS A 296 -5.03 -2.34 -5.11
CA HIS A 296 -4.86 -2.74 -3.73
C HIS A 296 -3.89 -1.87 -2.92
N SER A 297 -3.43 -0.73 -3.45
CA SER A 297 -2.46 0.10 -2.73
C SER A 297 -3.09 1.08 -1.75
N ILE A 298 -4.28 1.61 -2.09
CA ILE A 298 -5.03 2.56 -1.28
C ILE A 298 -6.47 2.08 -1.20
N GLY A 299 -7.02 2.01 0.00
CA GLY A 299 -8.44 1.79 0.26
C GLY A 299 -8.98 2.84 1.21
N ILE A 300 -10.30 3.03 1.22
CA ILE A 300 -10.96 3.93 2.17
C ILE A 300 -11.92 3.13 3.04
N ALA A 301 -11.75 3.14 4.35
CA ALA A 301 -12.72 2.62 5.30
C ALA A 301 -13.63 3.76 5.79
N VAL A 302 -14.90 3.72 5.38
CA VAL A 302 -15.94 4.64 5.85
C VAL A 302 -16.60 4.02 7.07
N THR A 303 -16.16 4.44 8.25
CA THR A 303 -16.56 3.87 9.55
C THR A 303 -17.86 4.49 10.09
N LYS A 304 -18.43 3.88 11.14
CA LYS A 304 -19.61 4.39 11.87
C LYS A 304 -20.86 4.55 10.99
N ILE A 305 -21.00 3.72 9.96
CA ILE A 305 -22.18 3.74 9.10
C ILE A 305 -23.48 3.39 9.85
N ASP A 306 -23.35 2.71 10.99
CA ASP A 306 -24.44 2.39 11.92
C ASP A 306 -24.99 3.61 12.67
N GLN A 307 -24.23 4.71 12.77
CA GLN A 307 -24.62 5.93 13.48
C GLN A 307 -25.43 6.91 12.63
N MET A 308 -25.78 6.50 11.41
CA MET A 308 -26.54 7.31 10.46
C MET A 308 -27.96 7.57 10.95
N ASN A 309 -28.43 8.82 10.85
CA ASN A 309 -29.85 9.12 11.01
C ASN A 309 -30.57 8.91 9.67
N TRP A 310 -31.13 7.72 9.48
CA TRP A 310 -31.79 7.35 8.24
C TRP A 310 -33.02 8.20 7.90
N GLN A 311 -33.74 8.73 8.91
CA GLN A 311 -34.93 9.55 8.68
C GLN A 311 -34.58 10.92 8.13
N THR A 312 -33.56 11.57 8.68
CA THR A 312 -33.06 12.84 8.16
C THR A 312 -32.50 12.64 6.76
N PHE A 313 -31.70 11.60 6.56
CA PHE A 313 -31.13 11.31 5.25
C PHE A 313 -32.20 11.11 4.17
N LEU A 314 -33.25 10.33 4.46
CA LEU A 314 -34.32 10.06 3.51
C LEU A 314 -35.07 11.35 3.09
N LYS A 315 -35.15 12.34 3.98
CA LYS A 315 -35.88 13.59 3.75
C LYS A 315 -35.05 14.64 3.01
N SER A 316 -33.74 14.73 3.27
CA SER A 316 -32.92 15.85 2.79
C SER A 316 -31.65 15.48 2.03
N GLU A 317 -31.16 14.25 2.13
CA GLU A 317 -29.82 13.87 1.63
C GLU A 317 -29.86 12.68 0.65
N TRP A 318 -31.05 12.21 0.26
CA TRP A 318 -31.17 11.10 -0.69
C TRP A 318 -30.45 11.45 -2.02
N PRO A 319 -29.54 10.59 -2.53
CA PRO A 319 -28.71 10.94 -3.68
C PRO A 319 -29.48 11.17 -4.99
N ASP A 320 -30.56 10.41 -5.20
CA ASP A 320 -31.40 10.52 -6.39
C ASP A 320 -32.48 11.59 -6.26
N LYS A 321 -32.98 12.08 -7.40
CA LYS A 321 -34.09 13.04 -7.42
C LYS A 321 -35.40 12.48 -6.83
N LYS A 322 -35.53 11.17 -6.72
CA LYS A 322 -36.73 10.50 -6.20
C LYS A 322 -36.38 9.26 -5.39
N VAL A 323 -36.89 9.21 -4.17
CA VAL A 323 -36.81 8.03 -3.28
C VAL A 323 -37.61 6.87 -3.89
N PRO A 324 -37.12 5.62 -3.83
CA PRO A 324 -37.90 4.44 -4.24
C PRO A 324 -39.26 4.38 -3.55
N ALA A 325 -40.32 4.10 -4.31
CA ALA A 325 -41.70 4.13 -3.80
C ALA A 325 -41.91 3.17 -2.62
N GLU A 326 -41.27 2.00 -2.66
CA GLU A 326 -41.33 1.00 -1.58
C GLU A 326 -40.72 1.52 -0.27
N LEU A 327 -39.58 2.22 -0.35
CA LEU A 327 -38.92 2.81 0.81
C LEU A 327 -39.71 3.98 1.38
N ALA A 328 -40.29 4.82 0.51
CA ALA A 328 -41.18 5.91 0.93
C ALA A 328 -42.41 5.36 1.67
N ALA A 329 -43.07 4.34 1.12
CA ALA A 329 -44.20 3.67 1.75
C ALA A 329 -43.82 3.01 3.09
N ALA A 330 -42.66 2.36 3.16
CA ALA A 330 -42.15 1.77 4.39
C ALA A 330 -41.89 2.83 5.48
N SER A 331 -41.36 4.00 5.11
CA SER A 331 -41.17 5.13 6.03
C SER A 331 -42.48 5.71 6.53
N GLU A 332 -43.47 5.91 5.66
CA GLU A 332 -44.80 6.40 6.05
C GLU A 332 -45.52 5.40 6.98
N LYS A 333 -45.39 4.10 6.69
CA LYS A 333 -45.89 3.05 7.55
C LYS A 333 -45.20 3.07 8.92
N PHE A 334 -43.88 3.23 8.95
CA PHE A 334 -43.12 3.35 10.20
C PHE A 334 -43.64 4.52 11.06
N ASP A 335 -43.83 5.70 10.47
CA ASP A 335 -44.35 6.87 11.19
C ASP A 335 -45.76 6.62 11.75
N THR A 336 -46.59 5.90 11.00
CA THR A 336 -47.94 5.51 11.43
C THR A 336 -47.90 4.54 12.61
N VAL A 337 -47.05 3.51 12.55
CA VAL A 337 -46.86 2.57 13.66
C VAL A 337 -46.31 3.26 14.91
N GLN A 338 -45.37 4.22 14.75
CA GLN A 338 -44.84 5.02 15.86
C GLN A 338 -45.92 5.86 16.57
N ARG A 339 -46.85 6.46 15.82
CA ARG A 339 -48.02 7.16 16.41
C ARG A 339 -48.88 6.18 17.22
N SER A 340 -49.18 5.01 16.66
CA SER A 340 -49.97 3.97 17.35
C SER A 340 -49.26 3.41 18.60
N ILE A 341 -47.93 3.31 18.61
CA ILE A 341 -47.15 2.97 19.81
C ILE A 341 -47.38 4.02 20.90
N SER A 342 -47.20 5.29 20.57
CA SER A 342 -47.35 6.41 21.52
C SER A 342 -48.76 6.45 22.12
N GLU A 343 -49.80 6.26 21.30
CA GLU A 343 -51.19 6.16 21.76
C GLU A 343 -51.41 4.97 22.70
N THR A 344 -50.84 3.81 22.38
CA THR A 344 -50.98 2.59 23.19
C THR A 344 -50.23 2.70 24.52
N GLU A 345 -49.07 3.35 24.54
CA GLU A 345 -48.34 3.68 25.78
C GLU A 345 -49.13 4.63 26.67
N GLY A 346 -49.79 5.65 26.08
CA GLY A 346 -50.72 6.52 26.78
C GLY A 346 -51.89 5.77 27.42
N LYS A 347 -52.51 4.84 26.69
CA LYS A 347 -53.58 3.96 27.23
C LYS A 347 -53.09 3.09 28.39
N ILE A 348 -51.91 2.49 28.27
CA ILE A 348 -51.32 1.68 29.34
C ILE A 348 -51.04 2.51 30.59
N LYS A 349 -50.55 3.75 30.42
CA LYS A 349 -50.32 4.68 31.52
C LYS A 349 -51.64 5.02 32.21
N HIS A 350 -52.66 5.39 31.45
CA HIS A 350 -54.00 5.65 31.99
C HIS A 350 -54.56 4.47 32.76
N PHE A 351 -54.48 3.24 32.24
CA PHE A 351 -54.92 2.04 32.95
C PHE A 351 -54.14 1.79 34.24
N LYS A 352 -52.84 2.10 34.30
CA LYS A 352 -52.05 1.99 35.54
C LYS A 352 -52.44 3.05 36.56
N ASP A 353 -52.72 4.27 36.12
CA ASP A 353 -53.10 5.38 36.99
C ASP A 353 -54.48 5.12 37.61
N VAL A 354 -55.45 4.63 36.82
CA VAL A 354 -56.79 4.24 37.31
C VAL A 354 -56.71 3.11 38.35
N TRP A 355 -55.84 2.12 38.15
CA TRP A 355 -55.59 1.04 39.11
C TRP A 355 -54.98 1.50 40.44
N GLN A 356 -54.28 2.64 40.46
CA GLN A 356 -53.73 3.21 41.71
C GLN A 356 -54.79 3.96 42.52
N THR A 357 -55.84 4.47 41.86
CA THR A 357 -56.88 5.28 42.49
C THR A 357 -58.15 4.51 42.84
N ASP A 358 -58.45 3.40 42.16
CA ASP A 358 -59.69 2.65 42.34
C ASP A 358 -59.48 1.15 42.03
N THR A 359 -59.65 0.29 43.05
CA THR A 359 -59.24 -1.13 43.00
C THR A 359 -60.30 -2.05 42.37
N ASP A 360 -61.55 -1.59 42.24
CA ASP A 360 -62.68 -2.40 41.75
C ASP A 360 -63.06 -2.15 40.27
N SER A 361 -62.50 -1.13 39.61
CA SER A 361 -62.89 -0.71 38.25
C SER A 361 -61.90 -1.08 37.13
N GLY A 362 -60.74 -1.61 37.47
CA GLY A 362 -59.66 -1.87 36.52
C GLY A 362 -59.71 -3.25 35.86
N SER A 363 -60.05 -3.36 34.56
CA SER A 363 -60.02 -4.62 33.81
C SER A 363 -58.58 -5.14 33.55
N PRO A 364 -58.12 -6.22 34.21
CA PRO A 364 -56.77 -6.77 33.99
C PRO A 364 -56.58 -7.29 32.55
N ALA A 365 -57.69 -7.73 31.94
CA ALA A 365 -57.72 -8.25 30.58
C ALA A 365 -57.40 -7.17 29.54
N GLU A 366 -57.92 -5.95 29.71
CA GLU A 366 -57.67 -4.82 28.80
C GLU A 366 -56.21 -4.35 28.87
N LEU A 367 -55.67 -4.25 30.09
CA LEU A 367 -54.26 -3.93 30.30
C LEU A 367 -53.35 -4.99 29.67
N SER A 368 -53.69 -6.28 29.80
CA SER A 368 -52.93 -7.38 29.18
C SER A 368 -52.98 -7.32 27.64
N THR A 369 -54.14 -6.97 27.08
CA THR A 369 -54.37 -6.85 25.64
C THR A 369 -53.59 -5.66 25.07
N ALA A 370 -53.64 -4.51 25.72
CA ALA A 370 -52.86 -3.32 25.34
C ALA A 370 -51.35 -3.59 25.40
N LYS A 371 -50.86 -4.30 26.44
CA LYS A 371 -49.45 -4.73 26.52
C LYS A 371 -49.06 -5.67 25.37
N ARG A 372 -49.92 -6.61 24.99
CA ARG A 372 -49.68 -7.51 23.86
C ARG A 372 -49.66 -6.77 22.52
N GLN A 373 -50.58 -5.82 22.33
CA GLN A 373 -50.62 -4.96 21.15
C GLN A 373 -49.37 -4.08 21.06
N LEU A 374 -48.93 -3.47 22.17
CA LEU A 374 -47.69 -2.69 22.23
C LEU A 374 -46.48 -3.54 21.83
N ARG A 375 -46.38 -4.80 22.30
CA ARG A 375 -45.30 -5.71 21.90
C ARG A 375 -45.30 -5.98 20.40
N LYS A 376 -46.47 -6.20 19.79
CA LYS A 376 -46.59 -6.39 18.33
C LYS A 376 -46.18 -5.14 17.56
N LEU A 377 -46.71 -3.98 17.94
CA LEU A 377 -46.38 -2.70 17.29
C LEU A 377 -44.89 -2.36 17.42
N LYS A 378 -44.28 -2.58 18.60
CA LYS A 378 -42.84 -2.41 18.80
C LYS A 378 -42.01 -3.34 17.91
N LYS A 379 -42.44 -4.59 17.74
CA LYS A 379 -41.79 -5.54 16.83
C LYS A 379 -41.86 -5.07 15.37
N GLU A 380 -43.05 -4.70 14.90
CA GLU A 380 -43.26 -4.20 13.54
C GLU A 380 -42.51 -2.89 13.29
N SER A 381 -42.52 -1.97 14.25
CA SER A 381 -41.75 -0.72 14.18
C SER A 381 -40.25 -0.99 14.06
N ASN A 382 -39.72 -1.95 14.83
CA ASN A 382 -38.32 -2.34 14.75
C ASN A 382 -37.97 -2.98 13.39
N GLU A 383 -38.81 -3.88 12.88
CA GLU A 383 -38.62 -4.51 11.55
C GLU A 383 -38.60 -3.46 10.43
N LEU A 384 -39.55 -2.50 10.44
CA LEU A 384 -39.59 -1.39 9.50
C LEU A 384 -38.38 -0.46 9.64
N GLN A 385 -38.00 -0.12 10.88
CA GLN A 385 -36.82 0.71 11.15
C GLN A 385 -35.55 0.08 10.60
N VAL A 386 -35.34 -1.22 10.87
CA VAL A 386 -34.19 -2.00 10.38
C VAL A 386 -34.14 -1.99 8.86
N ASN A 387 -35.27 -2.23 8.19
CA ASN A 387 -35.34 -2.24 6.73
C ASN A 387 -35.04 -0.86 6.12
N CYS A 388 -35.72 0.20 6.60
CA CYS A 388 -35.48 1.56 6.09
C CYS A 388 -34.04 2.01 6.35
N HIS A 389 -33.52 1.74 7.55
CA HIS A 389 -32.15 2.11 7.90
C HIS A 389 -31.12 1.38 7.01
N ARG A 390 -31.31 0.09 6.75
CA ARG A 390 -30.43 -0.68 5.85
C ARG A 390 -30.38 -0.07 4.44
N GLN A 391 -31.55 0.17 3.84
CA GLN A 391 -31.61 0.75 2.48
C GLN A 391 -30.98 2.14 2.42
N CYS A 392 -31.17 2.96 3.46
CA CYS A 392 -30.51 4.26 3.55
C CYS A 392 -28.97 4.13 3.66
N ILE A 393 -28.47 3.19 4.46
CA ILE A 393 -27.03 2.93 4.58
C ILE A 393 -26.46 2.48 3.23
N GLU A 394 -27.12 1.58 2.52
CA GLU A 394 -26.69 1.10 1.21
C GLU A 394 -26.65 2.22 0.17
N ALA A 395 -27.70 3.05 0.09
CA ALA A 395 -27.77 4.18 -0.82
C ALA A 395 -26.67 5.22 -0.54
N ARG A 396 -26.49 5.61 0.74
CA ARG A 396 -25.42 6.53 1.16
C ARG A 396 -24.05 5.95 0.83
N SER A 397 -23.84 4.68 1.16
CA SER A 397 -22.59 3.96 0.90
C SER A 397 -22.24 4.00 -0.58
N GLN A 398 -23.17 3.62 -1.47
CA GLN A 398 -22.94 3.67 -2.92
C GLN A 398 -22.60 5.08 -3.41
N HIS A 399 -23.30 6.11 -2.94
CA HIS A 399 -23.00 7.49 -3.28
C HIS A 399 -21.59 7.90 -2.82
N THR A 400 -21.21 7.56 -1.58
CA THR A 400 -19.86 7.83 -1.05
C THR A 400 -18.79 7.11 -1.84
N LYS A 401 -18.98 5.83 -2.22
CA LYS A 401 -18.05 5.08 -3.08
C LYS A 401 -17.82 5.81 -4.41
N GLN A 402 -18.89 6.18 -5.10
CA GLN A 402 -18.80 6.89 -6.39
C GLN A 402 -18.12 8.26 -6.26
N ALA A 403 -18.42 9.00 -5.19
CA ALA A 403 -17.85 10.33 -4.98
C ALA A 403 -16.33 10.27 -4.73
N PHE A 404 -15.86 9.32 -3.90
CA PHE A 404 -14.43 9.12 -3.70
C PHE A 404 -13.73 8.64 -4.98
N GLN A 405 -14.34 7.73 -5.73
CA GLN A 405 -13.81 7.30 -7.03
C GLN A 405 -13.64 8.49 -7.98
N ARG A 406 -14.67 9.33 -8.11
CA ARG A 406 -14.61 10.55 -8.94
C ARG A 406 -13.52 11.49 -8.48
N TYR A 407 -13.40 11.75 -7.18
CA TYR A 407 -12.34 12.60 -6.64
C TYR A 407 -10.96 12.03 -6.95
N PHE A 408 -10.75 10.73 -6.74
CA PHE A 408 -9.48 10.06 -7.01
C PHE A 408 -9.11 10.12 -8.49
N ASP A 409 -10.08 9.87 -9.39
CA ASP A 409 -9.88 9.99 -10.82
C ASP A 409 -9.61 11.44 -11.24
N ASP A 410 -10.33 12.41 -10.66
CA ASP A 410 -10.13 13.83 -10.95
C ASP A 410 -8.71 14.27 -10.55
N VAL A 411 -8.27 13.94 -9.35
CA VAL A 411 -6.90 14.24 -8.88
C VAL A 411 -5.85 13.63 -9.80
N ARG A 412 -6.00 12.35 -10.14
CA ARG A 412 -5.05 11.66 -11.02
C ARG A 412 -5.02 12.20 -12.44
N ASN A 413 -6.13 12.75 -12.91
CA ASN A 413 -6.26 13.25 -14.27
C ASN A 413 -6.11 14.79 -14.38
N GLN A 414 -6.07 15.53 -13.28
CA GLN A 414 -6.05 17.01 -13.27
C GLN A 414 -4.82 17.61 -13.95
N ALA A 415 -3.66 16.99 -13.81
CA ALA A 415 -2.40 17.47 -14.39
C ALA A 415 -2.14 16.97 -15.83
N ARG A 416 -3.07 16.19 -16.40
CA ARG A 416 -2.90 15.53 -17.71
C ARG A 416 -3.36 16.41 -18.86
N SER A 417 -2.78 16.19 -20.05
CA SER A 417 -3.28 16.84 -21.27
C SER A 417 -4.66 16.28 -21.63
N LYS A 418 -5.51 17.08 -22.29
CA LYS A 418 -6.81 16.63 -22.82
C LYS A 418 -6.69 15.49 -23.85
N THR A 419 -5.50 15.32 -24.43
CA THR A 419 -5.19 14.29 -25.43
C THR A 419 -4.70 12.97 -24.82
N ASP A 420 -4.34 12.96 -23.53
CA ASP A 420 -3.80 11.77 -22.88
C ASP A 420 -4.95 10.83 -22.46
N PRO A 421 -4.78 9.49 -22.58
CA PRO A 421 -5.75 8.54 -22.06
C PRO A 421 -5.98 8.77 -20.56
N LYS A 422 -7.25 8.83 -20.15
CA LYS A 422 -7.61 8.89 -18.74
C LYS A 422 -7.18 7.61 -18.06
N VAL A 423 -6.56 7.73 -16.89
CA VAL A 423 -6.28 6.58 -16.06
C VAL A 423 -7.45 6.37 -15.13
N VAL A 424 -7.96 5.14 -15.14
CA VAL A 424 -8.98 4.66 -14.23
C VAL A 424 -8.31 3.62 -13.34
N THR A 425 -8.46 3.75 -12.04
CA THR A 425 -8.03 2.73 -11.08
C THR A 425 -9.11 2.62 -10.03
N ASP A 426 -9.48 1.39 -9.74
CA ASP A 426 -10.58 1.11 -8.85
C ASP A 426 -10.18 1.42 -7.41
N LEU A 427 -10.63 2.57 -6.90
CA LEU A 427 -10.46 2.97 -5.52
C LEU A 427 -11.49 2.24 -4.68
N HIS A 428 -11.01 1.27 -3.90
CA HIS A 428 -11.89 0.48 -3.07
C HIS A 428 -12.31 1.29 -1.84
N VAL A 429 -13.62 1.48 -1.70
CA VAL A 429 -14.24 2.17 -0.56
C VAL A 429 -15.13 1.17 0.18
N PHE A 430 -14.85 0.98 1.46
CA PHE A 430 -15.45 0.01 2.37
C PHE A 430 -16.26 0.74 3.45
N PRO A 431 -17.59 0.87 3.27
CA PRO A 431 -18.49 1.24 4.36
C PRO A 431 -18.48 0.12 5.39
N VAL A 432 -18.10 0.44 6.64
CA VAL A 432 -17.88 -0.54 7.70
C VAL A 432 -18.49 -0.14 9.04
N SER A 433 -19.02 -1.12 9.76
CA SER A 433 -19.46 -0.95 11.15
C SER A 433 -18.76 -1.94 12.07
N SER A 434 -17.76 -1.45 12.82
CA SER A 434 -17.07 -2.25 13.84
C SER A 434 -18.02 -2.76 14.91
N LEU A 435 -19.02 -1.95 15.30
CA LEU A 435 -20.00 -2.34 16.31
C LEU A 435 -20.88 -3.48 15.82
N ALA A 436 -21.40 -3.40 14.60
CA ALA A 436 -22.21 -4.47 14.02
C ALA A 436 -21.41 -5.78 13.89
N GLN A 437 -20.13 -5.68 13.51
CA GLN A 437 -19.24 -6.84 13.44
C GLN A 437 -19.03 -7.50 14.81
N GLN A 438 -18.85 -6.69 15.86
CA GLN A 438 -18.72 -7.19 17.23
C GLN A 438 -20.01 -7.82 17.76
N ASP A 439 -21.16 -7.20 17.47
CA ASP A 439 -22.48 -7.70 17.87
C ASP A 439 -22.79 -9.06 17.22
N LEU A 440 -22.46 -9.22 15.94
CA LEU A 440 -22.57 -10.50 15.22
C LEU A 440 -21.63 -11.56 15.80
N ALA A 441 -20.38 -11.20 16.09
CA ALA A 441 -19.41 -12.13 16.67
C ALA A 441 -19.77 -12.60 18.09
N LYS A 442 -20.64 -11.86 18.79
CA LYS A 442 -21.17 -12.20 20.12
C LYS A 442 -22.55 -12.88 20.06
N ASP A 443 -22.99 -13.32 18.88
CA ASP A 443 -24.32 -13.90 18.63
C ASP A 443 -25.47 -13.00 19.12
N SER A 444 -25.28 -11.68 19.07
CA SER A 444 -26.26 -10.66 19.47
C SER A 444 -26.47 -9.64 18.34
N PRO A 445 -26.93 -10.06 17.14
CA PRO A 445 -27.15 -9.14 16.03
C PRO A 445 -28.14 -8.04 16.41
N ARG A 446 -27.76 -6.78 16.16
CA ARG A 446 -28.60 -5.60 16.40
C ARG A 446 -28.60 -4.68 15.19
N GLY A 447 -29.73 -4.02 14.98
CA GLY A 447 -29.84 -2.97 13.98
C GLY A 447 -29.90 -3.47 12.52
N PRO A 448 -29.39 -2.69 11.56
CA PRO A 448 -29.62 -2.93 10.13
C PRO A 448 -28.76 -4.03 9.50
N PHE A 449 -27.87 -4.70 10.25
CA PHE A 449 -26.85 -5.62 9.72
C PHE A 449 -27.19 -7.09 10.03
N PRO A 450 -27.66 -7.89 9.06
CA PRO A 450 -28.09 -9.27 9.30
C PRO A 450 -26.94 -10.29 9.33
N ASP A 451 -25.81 -9.98 8.71
CA ASP A 451 -24.69 -10.90 8.49
C ASP A 451 -23.34 -10.16 8.38
N VAL A 452 -22.25 -10.92 8.37
CA VAL A 452 -20.87 -10.38 8.28
C VAL A 452 -20.61 -9.63 6.97
N GLN A 453 -21.29 -9.98 5.87
CA GLN A 453 -21.14 -9.29 4.59
C GLN A 453 -21.68 -7.86 4.68
N SER A 454 -22.82 -7.70 5.34
CA SER A 454 -23.46 -6.40 5.52
C SER A 454 -22.64 -5.41 6.36
N THR A 455 -21.73 -5.89 7.20
CA THR A 455 -20.85 -5.03 8.02
C THR A 455 -19.69 -4.45 7.23
N GLY A 456 -19.42 -4.95 6.02
CA GLY A 456 -18.33 -4.53 5.13
C GLY A 456 -16.96 -5.13 5.46
N PHE A 457 -16.81 -5.90 6.54
CA PHE A 457 -15.51 -6.44 6.96
C PHE A 457 -15.00 -7.59 6.08
N GLU A 458 -15.89 -8.39 5.49
CA GLU A 458 -15.50 -9.48 4.59
C GLU A 458 -14.79 -8.95 3.34
N ALA A 459 -15.39 -7.95 2.67
CA ALA A 459 -14.79 -7.29 1.52
C ALA A 459 -13.46 -6.59 1.87
N LEU A 460 -13.38 -5.94 3.05
CA LEU A 460 -12.14 -5.32 3.51
C LEU A 460 -11.04 -6.36 3.76
N ARG A 461 -11.39 -7.50 4.38
CA ARG A 461 -10.46 -8.60 4.63
C ARG A 461 -9.94 -9.20 3.33
N GLU A 462 -10.83 -9.45 2.37
CA GLU A 462 -10.46 -9.96 1.06
C GLU A 462 -9.52 -9.02 0.33
N TRP A 463 -9.80 -7.71 0.33
CA TRP A 463 -8.92 -6.71 -0.29
C TRP A 463 -7.50 -6.67 0.29
N ILE A 464 -7.37 -6.83 1.62
CA ILE A 464 -6.06 -6.96 2.29
C ILE A 464 -5.33 -8.23 1.82
N ILE A 465 -6.04 -9.36 1.79
CA ILE A 465 -5.46 -10.65 1.39
C ILE A 465 -5.01 -10.58 -0.08
N GLN A 466 -5.87 -10.16 -0.99
CA GLN A 466 -5.60 -10.08 -2.42
C GLN A 466 -4.39 -9.18 -2.72
N GLY A 467 -4.30 -8.00 -2.08
CA GLY A 467 -3.15 -7.13 -2.24
C GLY A 467 -1.83 -7.74 -1.74
N SER A 468 -1.90 -8.62 -0.73
CA SER A 468 -0.72 -9.30 -0.18
C SER A 468 -0.19 -10.46 -1.04
N LEU A 469 -1.05 -11.08 -1.87
CA LEU A 469 -0.73 -12.31 -2.59
C LEU A 469 0.52 -12.18 -3.47
N PRO A 470 0.67 -11.15 -4.34
CA PRO A 470 1.82 -11.11 -5.26
C PRO A 470 3.17 -11.08 -4.55
N LYS A 471 3.28 -10.34 -3.43
CA LYS A 471 4.53 -10.29 -2.65
C LYS A 471 4.78 -11.56 -1.85
N ARG A 472 3.71 -12.19 -1.35
CA ARG A 472 3.79 -13.45 -0.61
C ARG A 472 4.18 -14.60 -1.51
N GLU A 473 3.60 -14.69 -2.70
CA GLU A 473 3.94 -15.67 -3.73
C GLU A 473 5.41 -15.51 -4.15
N ALA A 474 5.83 -14.29 -4.49
CA ALA A 474 7.24 -14.03 -4.84
C ALA A 474 8.21 -14.40 -3.71
N HIS A 475 7.85 -14.14 -2.45
CA HIS A 475 8.66 -14.55 -1.31
C HIS A 475 8.67 -16.07 -1.11
N ALA A 476 7.52 -16.74 -1.20
CA ALA A 476 7.40 -18.19 -1.06
C ALA A 476 8.19 -18.90 -2.16
N ASP A 477 8.06 -18.47 -3.42
CA ASP A 477 8.82 -18.98 -4.55
C ASP A 477 10.33 -18.86 -4.31
N ALA A 478 10.80 -17.70 -3.84
CA ALA A 478 12.22 -17.47 -3.56
C ALA A 478 12.76 -18.40 -2.44
N ILE A 479 11.97 -18.64 -1.39
CA ILE A 479 12.34 -19.55 -0.30
C ILE A 479 12.34 -21.01 -0.79
N LEU A 480 11.26 -21.45 -1.45
CA LEU A 480 11.14 -22.80 -1.98
C LEU A 480 12.26 -23.12 -2.96
N GLN A 481 12.59 -22.16 -3.83
CA GLN A 481 13.68 -22.31 -4.79
C GLN A 481 15.02 -22.57 -4.10
N ARG A 482 15.35 -21.77 -3.08
CA ARG A 482 16.60 -21.95 -2.33
C ARG A 482 16.63 -23.24 -1.52
N CYS A 483 15.50 -23.69 -0.99
CA CYS A 483 15.36 -25.02 -0.39
C CYS A 483 15.64 -26.12 -1.42
N HIS A 484 15.11 -26.02 -2.64
CA HIS A 484 15.39 -26.99 -3.70
C HIS A 484 16.86 -27.04 -4.08
N VAL A 485 17.51 -25.88 -4.26
CA VAL A 485 18.96 -25.80 -4.55
C VAL A 485 19.78 -26.51 -3.47
N LEU A 486 19.42 -26.31 -2.20
CA LEU A 486 20.08 -26.99 -1.08
C LEU A 486 19.86 -28.52 -1.13
N LEU A 487 18.61 -28.96 -1.33
CA LEU A 487 18.27 -30.38 -1.41
C LEU A 487 19.02 -31.06 -2.57
N ASP A 488 19.18 -30.39 -3.70
CA ASP A 488 19.92 -30.90 -4.87
C ASP A 488 21.41 -31.04 -4.62
N ALA A 489 22.01 -30.08 -3.92
CA ALA A 489 23.42 -30.13 -3.53
C ALA A 489 23.67 -31.30 -2.57
N VAL A 490 22.80 -31.44 -1.56
CA VAL A 490 22.85 -32.53 -0.57
C VAL A 490 22.62 -33.89 -1.24
N GLU A 491 21.69 -34.00 -2.18
CA GLU A 491 21.46 -35.23 -2.95
C GLU A 491 22.64 -35.56 -3.86
N GLY A 492 23.21 -34.57 -4.54
CA GLY A 492 24.41 -34.75 -5.36
C GLY A 492 25.55 -35.36 -4.55
N TRP A 493 25.78 -34.83 -3.35
CA TRP A 493 26.77 -35.36 -2.41
C TRP A 493 26.41 -36.78 -1.91
N ALA A 494 25.15 -37.03 -1.55
CA ALA A 494 24.71 -38.31 -1.01
C ALA A 494 24.64 -39.43 -2.07
N GLY A 495 24.38 -39.08 -3.33
CA GLY A 495 24.19 -40.02 -4.46
C GLY A 495 25.48 -40.61 -5.05
N TYR A 496 26.65 -40.03 -4.74
CA TYR A 496 27.93 -40.34 -5.38
C TYR A 496 28.39 -41.81 -5.17
N GLU A 497 27.94 -42.50 -4.12
CA GLU A 497 28.49 -43.82 -3.74
C GLU A 497 27.63 -45.04 -4.11
N ARG A 498 26.36 -44.90 -4.52
CA ARG A 498 25.43 -46.06 -4.64
C ARG A 498 24.72 -46.29 -5.96
N GLN A 499 24.79 -45.41 -6.94
CA GLN A 499 24.19 -45.70 -8.25
C GLN A 499 25.10 -46.65 -9.07
N ARG A 500 25.00 -47.95 -8.78
CA ARG A 500 25.33 -49.02 -9.75
C ARG A 500 24.31 -48.98 -10.90
N VAL A 501 24.36 -47.91 -11.70
CA VAL A 501 23.69 -47.87 -13.00
C VAL A 501 24.62 -48.58 -13.99
N ALA A 502 24.08 -49.27 -15.00
CA ALA A 502 24.88 -49.96 -16.03
C ALA A 502 25.99 -49.02 -16.55
N ARG A 503 27.23 -49.31 -16.19
CA ARG A 503 28.36 -48.40 -16.42
C ARG A 503 28.83 -48.57 -17.85
N LEU A 504 28.89 -47.48 -18.60
CA LEU A 504 29.52 -47.49 -19.91
C LEU A 504 31.04 -47.43 -19.70
N ASP A 505 31.77 -48.09 -20.60
CA ASP A 505 33.24 -48.01 -20.60
C ASP A 505 33.69 -46.56 -20.88
N GLU A 506 34.87 -46.18 -20.37
CA GLU A 506 35.43 -44.82 -20.45
C GLU A 506 35.56 -44.34 -21.92
N SER A 507 35.71 -45.29 -22.85
CA SER A 507 35.68 -45.07 -24.30
C SER A 507 34.41 -44.35 -24.81
N HIS A 508 33.27 -44.47 -24.12
CA HIS A 508 32.01 -43.83 -24.50
C HIS A 508 31.93 -42.36 -24.04
N LEU A 509 32.76 -41.93 -23.09
CA LEU A 509 32.75 -40.55 -22.55
C LEU A 509 33.04 -39.53 -23.66
N GLY A 510 33.97 -39.84 -24.56
CA GLY A 510 34.30 -38.98 -25.71
C GLY A 510 33.15 -38.85 -26.71
N ALA A 511 32.41 -39.93 -26.96
CA ALA A 511 31.26 -39.92 -27.88
C ALA A 511 30.05 -39.18 -27.27
N ILE A 512 29.75 -39.44 -26.00
CA ILE A 512 28.69 -38.75 -25.25
C ILE A 512 29.03 -37.26 -25.13
N SER A 513 30.26 -36.91 -24.74
CA SER A 513 30.68 -35.51 -24.64
C SER A 513 30.64 -34.81 -25.99
N LYS A 514 30.97 -35.47 -27.10
CA LYS A 514 30.91 -34.88 -28.44
C LYS A 514 29.48 -34.62 -28.91
N GLU A 515 28.55 -35.53 -28.62
CA GLU A 515 27.14 -35.32 -28.96
C GLU A 515 26.48 -34.30 -28.01
N LEU A 516 26.78 -34.35 -26.71
CA LEU A 516 26.41 -33.29 -25.77
C LEU A 516 26.98 -31.95 -26.21
N THR A 517 28.24 -31.86 -26.63
CA THR A 517 28.82 -30.61 -27.15
C THR A 517 28.10 -30.12 -28.43
N LYS A 518 27.48 -31.03 -29.21
CA LYS A 518 26.70 -30.68 -30.40
C LYS A 518 25.30 -30.17 -30.04
N GLU A 519 24.62 -30.84 -29.11
CA GLU A 519 23.36 -30.39 -28.52
C GLU A 519 23.56 -29.08 -27.75
N GLN A 520 24.59 -28.99 -26.91
CA GLN A 520 25.08 -27.77 -26.24
C GLN A 520 25.51 -26.69 -27.25
N ARG A 521 25.99 -27.04 -28.45
CA ARG A 521 26.22 -26.06 -29.53
C ARG A 521 24.91 -25.58 -30.16
N GLN A 522 23.89 -26.42 -30.27
CA GLN A 522 22.55 -26.00 -30.69
C GLN A 522 21.89 -25.14 -29.62
N LEU A 523 21.97 -25.55 -28.35
CA LEU A 523 21.67 -24.75 -27.16
C LEU A 523 22.42 -23.43 -27.21
N ARG A 524 23.75 -23.41 -27.38
CA ARG A 524 24.56 -22.19 -27.57
C ARG A 524 24.19 -21.43 -28.86
N SER A 525 23.68 -22.06 -29.91
CA SER A 525 23.20 -21.32 -31.10
C SER A 525 21.83 -20.66 -30.88
N ILE A 526 21.04 -21.22 -29.97
CA ILE A 526 19.72 -20.75 -29.52
C ILE A 526 19.86 -19.75 -28.34
N TYR A 527 20.82 -19.95 -27.44
CA TYR A 527 21.11 -19.18 -26.21
C TYR A 527 22.33 -18.26 -26.31
N ALA A 528 23.45 -18.69 -26.89
CA ALA A 528 24.67 -17.90 -26.91
C ALA A 528 24.64 -16.84 -28.02
N THR A 529 24.73 -15.58 -27.58
CA THR A 529 25.16 -14.38 -28.32
C THR A 529 24.28 -13.80 -29.41
N LYS A 530 23.38 -14.53 -30.10
CA LYS A 530 22.46 -13.90 -31.08
C LYS A 530 21.04 -13.74 -30.59
N GLN A 531 20.43 -14.73 -29.93
CA GLN A 531 19.02 -14.64 -29.58
C GLN A 531 18.79 -14.04 -28.19
N LEU A 532 19.57 -14.41 -27.17
CA LEU A 532 19.41 -13.85 -25.82
C LEU A 532 20.02 -12.45 -25.68
N GLU A 533 21.14 -12.17 -26.37
CA GLU A 533 21.53 -10.77 -26.62
C GLU A 533 20.47 -10.04 -27.44
N LYS A 534 19.83 -10.65 -28.46
CA LYS A 534 18.69 -10.00 -29.13
C LYS A 534 17.50 -9.86 -28.21
N THR A 535 17.21 -10.75 -27.27
CA THR A 535 16.05 -10.68 -26.37
C THR A 535 16.31 -9.67 -25.27
N THR A 536 17.52 -9.62 -24.70
CA THR A 536 17.96 -8.56 -23.78
C THR A 536 18.14 -7.23 -24.52
N LYS A 537 18.66 -7.20 -25.76
CA LYS A 537 18.70 -5.99 -26.61
C LYS A 537 17.31 -5.60 -27.08
N LYS A 538 16.37 -6.51 -27.33
CA LYS A 538 14.96 -6.26 -27.67
C LYS A 538 14.23 -5.77 -26.43
N PHE A 539 14.43 -6.37 -25.26
CA PHE A 539 13.93 -5.88 -23.97
C PHE A 539 14.47 -4.49 -23.69
N ASN A 540 15.77 -4.25 -23.89
CA ASN A 540 16.38 -2.93 -23.72
C ASN A 540 15.94 -1.92 -24.77
N LYS A 541 15.84 -2.33 -26.04
CA LYS A 541 15.41 -1.50 -27.16
C LYS A 541 13.93 -1.19 -27.03
N ALA A 542 13.09 -2.14 -26.68
CA ALA A 542 11.67 -1.99 -26.38
C ALA A 542 11.47 -1.14 -25.13
N THR A 543 12.21 -1.37 -24.04
CA THR A 543 12.14 -0.51 -22.84
C THR A 543 12.56 0.92 -23.18
N LYS A 544 13.64 1.11 -23.94
CA LYS A 544 14.11 2.43 -24.39
C LYS A 544 13.17 3.07 -25.42
N GLN A 545 12.61 2.31 -26.34
CA GLN A 545 11.65 2.77 -27.34
C GLN A 545 10.32 3.11 -26.67
N TYR A 546 9.88 2.35 -25.69
CA TYR A 546 8.69 2.62 -24.90
C TYR A 546 8.85 3.90 -24.08
N GLN A 547 9.98 4.06 -23.38
CA GLN A 547 10.34 5.30 -22.69
C GLN A 547 10.38 6.51 -23.65
N ARG A 548 10.89 6.33 -24.87
CA ARG A 548 10.98 7.37 -25.90
C ARG A 548 9.64 7.66 -26.61
N ALA A 549 8.87 6.63 -26.95
CA ALA A 549 7.58 6.71 -27.63
C ALA A 549 6.54 7.36 -26.72
N ARG A 550 6.60 7.06 -25.42
CA ARG A 550 5.82 7.78 -24.41
C ARG A 550 6.40 9.14 -24.05
N LYS A 551 7.56 9.54 -24.57
CA LYS A 551 8.24 10.82 -24.30
C LYS A 551 8.33 11.08 -22.79
N LEU A 552 9.03 10.21 -22.06
CA LEU A 552 9.19 10.26 -20.59
C LEU A 552 9.28 11.70 -20.03
N PHE A 553 10.01 12.56 -20.76
CA PHE A 553 9.95 14.00 -20.63
C PHE A 553 9.58 14.67 -21.96
N ASN A 554 8.29 14.97 -22.16
CA ASN A 554 7.82 15.65 -23.36
C ASN A 554 8.27 17.12 -23.38
N ALA A 555 8.92 17.55 -24.46
CA ALA A 555 9.40 18.94 -24.63
C ALA A 555 8.29 20.00 -24.44
N GLY A 556 7.06 19.72 -24.88
CA GLY A 556 5.91 20.61 -24.66
C GLY A 556 5.55 20.76 -23.18
N ASN A 557 5.61 19.66 -22.41
CA ASN A 557 5.37 19.70 -20.96
C ASN A 557 6.47 20.49 -20.25
N ILE A 558 7.75 20.27 -20.60
CA ILE A 558 8.89 21.03 -20.06
C ILE A 558 8.75 22.53 -20.36
N MET A 559 8.38 22.90 -21.59
CA MET A 559 8.12 24.29 -21.96
C MET A 559 6.98 24.89 -21.13
N SER A 560 5.90 24.13 -20.91
CA SER A 560 4.78 24.56 -20.06
C SER A 560 5.20 24.80 -18.61
N LEU A 561 6.04 23.92 -18.05
CA LEU A 561 6.61 24.08 -16.70
C LEU A 561 7.40 25.37 -16.58
N ASN A 562 8.34 25.61 -17.50
CA ASN A 562 9.15 26.84 -17.52
C ASN A 562 8.27 28.10 -17.63
N GLN A 563 7.22 28.07 -18.46
CA GLN A 563 6.30 29.21 -18.61
C GLN A 563 5.46 29.48 -17.36
N LYS A 564 4.99 28.43 -16.67
CA LYS A 564 4.10 28.55 -15.51
C LYS A 564 4.83 28.71 -14.17
N PHE A 565 6.15 28.53 -14.15
CA PHE A 565 6.91 28.48 -12.90
C PHE A 565 6.81 29.74 -12.04
N VAL A 566 6.97 30.91 -12.66
CA VAL A 566 6.88 32.20 -11.94
C VAL A 566 5.50 32.34 -11.27
N LYS A 567 4.43 31.93 -11.97
CA LYS A 567 3.07 31.94 -11.45
C LYS A 567 2.86 30.98 -10.28
N LEU A 568 3.51 29.81 -10.29
CA LEU A 568 3.50 28.89 -9.14
C LEU A 568 4.05 29.58 -7.89
N VAL A 569 5.21 30.22 -8.02
CA VAL A 569 5.90 30.88 -6.91
C VAL A 569 5.12 32.09 -6.40
N GLU A 570 4.50 32.87 -7.28
CA GLU A 570 3.57 33.92 -6.89
C GLU A 570 2.39 33.38 -6.07
N ASN A 571 1.89 32.20 -6.41
CA ASN A 571 0.80 31.54 -5.69
C ASN A 571 1.22 30.95 -4.33
N PHE A 572 2.49 31.03 -3.91
CA PHE A 572 2.89 30.69 -2.53
C PHE A 572 2.36 31.70 -1.51
N GLN A 573 2.08 32.93 -1.95
CA GLN A 573 1.45 33.96 -1.12
C GLN A 573 -0.04 33.67 -0.85
N LYS A 574 -0.64 32.72 -1.57
CA LYS A 574 -2.07 32.38 -1.48
C LYS A 574 -2.27 31.01 -0.85
N SER A 575 -3.34 30.88 -0.08
CA SER A 575 -3.84 29.63 0.46
C SER A 575 -4.56 28.81 -0.62
N ALA A 576 -4.94 27.57 -0.30
CA ALA A 576 -5.69 26.71 -1.22
C ALA A 576 -7.04 27.30 -1.65
N THR A 577 -7.64 28.17 -0.83
CA THR A 577 -8.90 28.88 -1.14
C THR A 577 -8.67 30.21 -1.86
N GLY A 578 -7.42 30.57 -2.17
CA GLY A 578 -7.06 31.80 -2.88
C GLY A 578 -6.80 33.01 -1.98
N GLU A 579 -7.08 32.92 -0.68
CA GLU A 579 -6.82 33.99 0.31
C GLU A 579 -5.32 34.21 0.54
N LEU A 580 -4.90 35.47 0.74
CA LEU A 580 -3.51 35.81 1.07
C LEU A 580 -3.11 35.23 2.44
N LEU A 581 -1.90 34.67 2.53
CA LEU A 581 -1.35 34.19 3.79
C LEU A 581 -1.05 35.37 4.73
N HIS A 582 -1.31 35.17 6.03
CA HIS A 582 -0.80 36.08 7.04
C HIS A 582 0.74 36.13 7.01
N TRP A 583 1.34 37.30 7.23
CA TRP A 583 2.79 37.51 7.12
C TRP A 583 3.61 36.54 7.98
N ALA A 584 3.13 36.21 9.19
CA ALA A 584 3.79 35.27 10.09
C ALA A 584 3.79 33.84 9.53
N SER A 585 2.70 33.43 8.85
CA SER A 585 2.58 32.12 8.19
C SER A 585 3.46 32.03 6.95
N PHE A 586 3.57 33.12 6.18
CA PHE A 586 4.48 33.20 5.05
C PHE A 586 5.94 33.09 5.50
N ALA A 587 6.33 33.87 6.52
CA ALA A 587 7.67 33.81 7.10
C ALA A 587 7.98 32.43 7.70
N ALA A 588 6.99 31.75 8.29
CA ALA A 588 7.12 30.40 8.82
C ALA A 588 7.43 29.36 7.72
N CYS A 589 6.81 29.50 6.53
CA CYS A 589 7.12 28.66 5.38
C CYS A 589 8.53 28.93 4.83
N ILE A 590 8.96 30.20 4.77
CA ILE A 590 10.32 30.58 4.35
C ILE A 590 11.39 30.01 5.30
N ARG A 591 11.20 30.09 6.62
CA ARG A 591 12.12 29.51 7.61
C ARG A 591 12.30 28.00 7.43
N ARG A 592 11.21 27.31 7.11
CA ARG A 592 11.18 25.87 6.85
C ARG A 592 11.61 25.48 5.43
N LYS A 593 12.19 26.41 4.66
CA LYS A 593 12.59 26.20 3.25
C LYS A 593 11.45 25.62 2.39
N GLY A 594 10.22 26.07 2.65
CA GLY A 594 9.02 25.60 1.95
C GLY A 594 8.42 24.29 2.49
N GLY A 595 9.05 23.65 3.49
CA GLY A 595 8.52 22.47 4.14
C GLY A 595 7.16 22.70 4.81
N ALA A 596 6.50 21.61 5.20
CA ALA A 596 5.14 21.64 5.74
C ALA A 596 5.03 22.55 6.99
N TYR A 597 4.03 23.43 6.97
CA TYR A 597 3.69 24.31 8.07
C TYR A 597 2.17 24.35 8.25
N THR A 598 1.68 24.03 9.44
CA THR A 598 0.25 24.06 9.75
C THR A 598 -0.08 25.30 10.58
N THR A 599 -0.99 26.14 10.08
CA THR A 599 -1.47 27.32 10.81
C THR A 599 -2.13 26.92 12.12
N TYR A 600 -1.98 27.78 13.13
CA TYR A 600 -2.45 27.50 14.49
C TYR A 600 -3.90 27.94 14.73
N THR A 601 -4.40 28.90 13.94
CA THR A 601 -5.79 29.37 14.00
C THR A 601 -6.74 28.35 13.37
N LYS A 602 -7.91 28.13 14.01
CA LYS A 602 -8.97 27.28 13.45
C LYS A 602 -9.70 28.04 12.32
N PRO A 603 -10.01 27.40 11.17
CA PRO A 603 -9.60 26.06 10.80
C PRO A 603 -8.11 25.99 10.47
N ARG A 604 -7.39 25.02 11.06
CA ARG A 604 -5.95 24.84 10.84
C ARG A 604 -5.71 24.53 9.37
N ARG A 605 -4.69 25.13 8.75
CA ARG A 605 -4.35 24.93 7.34
C ARG A 605 -2.89 24.53 7.18
N THR A 606 -2.65 23.39 6.53
CA THR A 606 -1.30 22.93 6.20
C THR A 606 -0.84 23.54 4.87
N HIS A 607 0.31 24.19 4.88
CA HIS A 607 0.99 24.77 3.73
C HIS A 607 2.31 24.02 3.51
N CYS A 608 2.47 23.38 2.35
CA CYS A 608 3.71 22.73 1.95
C CYS A 608 4.11 23.23 0.56
N TRP A 609 4.98 24.24 0.49
CA TRP A 609 5.41 24.81 -0.79
C TRP A 609 6.38 23.89 -1.53
N GLN A 610 7.20 23.16 -0.77
CA GLN A 610 8.10 22.13 -1.26
C GLN A 610 7.32 21.01 -1.97
N GLY A 611 6.30 20.43 -1.32
CA GLY A 611 5.44 19.42 -1.94
C GLY A 611 4.69 19.97 -3.16
N ARG A 612 4.26 21.24 -3.15
CA ARG A 612 3.68 21.89 -4.35
C ARG A 612 4.68 22.03 -5.49
N LEU A 613 5.96 22.31 -5.19
CA LEU A 613 7.03 22.38 -6.19
C LEU A 613 7.33 21.00 -6.77
N HIS A 614 7.42 19.98 -5.92
CA HIS A 614 7.61 18.58 -6.31
C HIS A 614 6.46 18.13 -7.23
N ALA A 615 5.22 18.37 -6.81
CA ALA A 615 4.04 18.04 -7.60
C ALA A 615 4.00 18.79 -8.92
N PHE A 616 4.34 20.09 -8.92
CA PHE A 616 4.42 20.87 -10.14
C PHE A 616 5.39 20.27 -11.16
N PHE A 617 6.58 19.82 -10.72
CA PHE A 617 7.59 19.25 -11.61
C PHE A 617 7.23 17.85 -12.11
N TRP A 618 6.79 16.94 -11.22
CA TRP A 618 6.60 15.52 -11.57
C TRP A 618 5.22 15.18 -12.14
N ALA A 619 4.17 15.97 -11.86
CA ALA A 619 2.82 15.68 -12.33
C ALA A 619 2.68 15.43 -13.84
N PRO A 620 3.37 16.19 -14.73
CA PRO A 620 3.29 15.93 -16.16
C PRO A 620 3.94 14.62 -16.63
N PHE A 621 4.76 13.97 -15.79
CA PHE A 621 5.59 12.81 -16.16
C PHE A 621 5.22 11.53 -15.41
N ALA A 622 4.47 11.63 -14.30
CA ALA A 622 4.26 10.53 -13.38
C ALA A 622 3.61 9.29 -13.98
N LEU A 623 2.65 9.42 -14.89
CA LEU A 623 2.07 8.26 -15.57
C LEU A 623 3.13 7.49 -16.38
N GLN A 624 3.86 8.22 -17.21
CA GLN A 624 4.81 7.63 -18.15
C GLN A 624 5.96 6.98 -17.37
N TRP A 625 6.36 7.61 -16.27
CA TRP A 625 7.27 7.05 -15.29
C TRP A 625 6.71 5.77 -14.67
N GLY A 626 5.50 5.82 -14.10
CA GLY A 626 4.80 4.69 -13.49
C GLY A 626 4.63 3.49 -14.42
N GLN A 627 4.32 3.72 -15.70
CA GLN A 627 4.21 2.66 -16.71
C GLN A 627 5.57 2.12 -17.16
N SER A 628 6.63 2.94 -17.09
CA SER A 628 7.98 2.52 -17.48
C SER A 628 8.64 1.62 -16.44
N PHE A 629 8.29 1.80 -15.16
CA PHE A 629 8.83 1.07 -14.02
C PHE A 629 7.80 0.16 -13.29
N GLY A 630 6.55 0.12 -13.75
CA GLY A 630 5.43 -0.63 -13.17
C GLY A 630 4.95 -1.82 -14.04
N PRO A 631 3.63 -2.05 -14.22
CA PRO A 631 3.08 -3.28 -14.82
C PRO A 631 3.69 -3.67 -16.17
N SER A 632 3.88 -2.70 -17.07
CA SER A 632 4.43 -2.99 -18.40
C SER A 632 5.88 -3.49 -18.37
N LEU A 633 6.65 -3.16 -17.33
CA LEU A 633 7.97 -3.76 -17.13
C LEU A 633 7.82 -5.23 -16.71
N GLN A 634 6.86 -5.53 -15.84
CA GLN A 634 6.58 -6.90 -15.40
C GLN A 634 6.12 -7.78 -16.56
N ASP A 635 5.23 -7.29 -17.43
CA ASP A 635 4.77 -8.05 -18.61
C ASP A 635 5.94 -8.45 -19.51
N ARG A 636 6.88 -7.52 -19.73
CA ARG A 636 8.10 -7.79 -20.51
C ARG A 636 9.04 -8.78 -19.83
N VAL A 637 9.08 -8.79 -18.50
CA VAL A 637 9.86 -9.77 -17.73
C VAL A 637 9.21 -11.15 -17.82
N ASN A 638 7.89 -11.23 -17.66
CA ASN A 638 7.16 -12.48 -17.82
C ASN A 638 7.38 -13.07 -19.22
N LEU A 639 7.33 -12.24 -20.26
CA LEU A 639 7.62 -12.65 -21.63
C LEU A 639 9.08 -13.11 -21.80
N LEU A 640 10.05 -12.45 -21.17
CA LEU A 640 11.45 -12.90 -21.15
C LEU A 640 11.58 -14.27 -20.49
N GLU A 641 10.99 -14.45 -19.31
CA GLU A 641 11.02 -15.72 -18.57
C GLU A 641 10.35 -16.85 -19.35
N ALA A 642 9.19 -16.60 -19.96
CA ALA A 642 8.45 -17.59 -20.76
C ALA A 642 9.26 -18.04 -21.98
N ASN A 643 9.86 -17.10 -22.70
CA ASN A 643 10.71 -17.41 -23.86
C ASN A 643 11.92 -18.27 -23.47
N VAL A 644 12.60 -17.91 -22.37
CA VAL A 644 13.75 -18.67 -21.87
C VAL A 644 13.31 -20.06 -21.40
N GLN A 645 12.19 -20.17 -20.68
CA GLN A 645 11.61 -21.44 -20.22
C GLN A 645 11.29 -22.38 -21.39
N ALA A 646 10.66 -21.87 -22.45
CA ALA A 646 10.31 -22.66 -23.62
C ALA A 646 11.56 -23.28 -24.27
N GLU A 647 12.66 -22.52 -24.35
CA GLU A 647 13.91 -23.02 -24.91
C GLU A 647 14.62 -24.04 -24.00
N VAL A 648 14.61 -23.84 -22.67
CA VAL A 648 15.12 -24.87 -21.73
C VAL A 648 14.31 -26.16 -21.88
N SER A 649 12.99 -26.06 -21.96
CA SER A 649 12.09 -27.22 -22.07
C SER A 649 12.32 -27.97 -23.39
N ARG A 650 12.51 -27.24 -24.49
CA ARG A 650 12.90 -27.81 -25.80
C ARG A 650 14.24 -28.56 -25.70
N HIS A 651 15.23 -28.01 -25.01
CA HIS A 651 16.52 -28.66 -24.79
C HIS A 651 16.40 -29.95 -23.97
N ILE A 652 15.69 -29.91 -22.85
CA ILE A 652 15.42 -31.10 -22.01
C ILE A 652 14.80 -32.21 -22.87
N PHE A 653 13.83 -31.86 -23.71
CA PHE A 653 13.19 -32.81 -24.62
C PHE A 653 14.18 -33.38 -25.66
N ALA A 654 14.99 -32.52 -26.29
CA ALA A 654 15.98 -32.93 -27.29
C ALA A 654 17.00 -33.93 -26.73
N VAL A 655 17.57 -33.65 -25.55
CA VAL A 655 18.51 -34.57 -24.88
C VAL A 655 17.82 -35.87 -24.48
N SER A 656 16.60 -35.79 -23.94
CA SER A 656 15.83 -36.95 -23.48
C SER A 656 15.40 -37.90 -24.61
N GLN A 657 15.25 -37.38 -25.84
CA GLN A 657 14.80 -38.13 -27.02
C GLN A 657 15.92 -38.40 -28.04
N SER A 658 17.15 -37.99 -27.75
CA SER A 658 18.26 -38.14 -28.70
C SER A 658 18.49 -39.61 -29.07
N SER A 659 18.48 -39.91 -30.37
CA SER A 659 18.77 -41.26 -30.88
C SER A 659 20.26 -41.63 -30.79
N LYS A 660 21.12 -40.65 -30.52
CA LYS A 660 22.58 -40.81 -30.50
C LYS A 660 23.17 -40.90 -29.09
N LEU A 661 22.37 -40.61 -28.07
CA LEU A 661 22.76 -40.80 -26.67
C LEU A 661 22.34 -42.20 -26.20
N PRO A 662 23.18 -42.90 -25.42
CA PRO A 662 22.83 -44.20 -24.84
C PRO A 662 21.58 -44.13 -23.97
N GLU A 663 20.73 -45.16 -23.99
CA GLU A 663 19.49 -45.19 -23.22
C GLU A 663 19.73 -45.07 -21.71
N VAL A 664 20.85 -45.58 -21.22
CA VAL A 664 21.27 -45.46 -19.82
C VAL A 664 21.46 -43.99 -19.41
N TYR A 665 22.13 -43.20 -20.25
CA TYR A 665 22.30 -41.76 -20.02
C TYR A 665 20.95 -41.04 -20.06
N LYS A 666 20.12 -41.33 -21.07
CA LYS A 666 18.80 -40.70 -21.23
C LYS A 666 17.86 -41.01 -20.07
N SER A 667 17.83 -42.25 -19.59
CA SER A 667 17.04 -42.65 -18.43
C SER A 667 17.44 -41.88 -17.17
N LEU A 668 18.75 -41.73 -16.93
CA LEU A 668 19.27 -40.95 -15.81
C LEU A 668 19.02 -39.45 -15.97
N PHE A 669 19.19 -38.92 -17.18
CA PHE A 669 18.88 -37.53 -17.49
C PHE A 669 17.40 -37.23 -17.24
N ARG A 670 16.48 -38.07 -17.72
CA ARG A 670 15.03 -37.94 -17.44
C ARG A 670 14.74 -37.96 -15.93
N THR A 671 15.38 -38.87 -15.20
CA THR A 671 15.22 -38.98 -13.74
C THR A 671 15.76 -37.75 -13.01
N ARG A 672 16.80 -37.09 -13.55
CA ARG A 672 17.46 -35.91 -12.98
C ARG A 672 17.13 -34.58 -13.68
N ALA A 673 16.16 -34.57 -14.59
CA ALA A 673 15.81 -33.39 -15.39
C ALA A 673 15.31 -32.22 -14.53
N TYR A 674 14.73 -32.52 -13.36
CA TYR A 674 14.33 -31.51 -12.37
C TYR A 674 15.50 -30.59 -11.95
N LYS A 675 16.77 -31.03 -12.05
CA LYS A 675 17.93 -30.17 -11.76
C LYS A 675 18.07 -29.03 -12.77
N VAL A 676 17.74 -29.28 -14.04
CA VAL A 676 17.71 -28.25 -15.09
C VAL A 676 16.52 -27.32 -14.88
N GLU A 677 15.36 -27.86 -14.48
CA GLU A 677 14.20 -27.04 -14.08
C GLU A 677 14.54 -26.12 -12.89
N ASN A 678 15.32 -26.61 -11.92
CA ASN A 678 15.75 -25.83 -10.76
C ASN A 678 16.70 -24.69 -11.17
N LEU A 679 17.69 -24.94 -12.03
CA LEU A 679 18.53 -23.87 -12.57
C LEU A 679 17.70 -22.79 -13.28
N MET A 680 16.65 -23.19 -14.00
CA MET A 680 15.73 -22.26 -14.64
C MET A 680 14.94 -21.42 -13.62
N CYS A 681 14.48 -22.02 -12.52
CA CYS A 681 13.85 -21.28 -11.43
C CYS A 681 14.81 -20.30 -10.73
N GLU A 682 16.10 -20.65 -10.61
CA GLU A 682 17.15 -19.76 -10.08
C GLU A 682 17.37 -18.57 -11.01
N TYR A 683 17.39 -18.81 -12.33
CA TYR A 683 17.43 -17.77 -13.34
C TYR A 683 16.24 -16.81 -13.21
N LYS A 684 14.99 -17.31 -13.16
CA LYS A 684 13.79 -16.47 -12.99
C LYS A 684 13.88 -15.62 -11.72
N SER A 685 14.27 -16.25 -10.61
CA SER A 685 14.44 -15.56 -9.32
C SER A 685 15.48 -14.44 -9.40
N SER A 686 16.61 -14.70 -10.06
CA SER A 686 17.69 -13.72 -10.23
C SER A 686 17.29 -12.57 -11.16
N VAL A 687 16.58 -12.87 -12.25
CA VAL A 687 16.00 -11.86 -13.15
C VAL A 687 15.01 -10.96 -12.41
N ARG A 688 14.06 -11.53 -11.67
CA ARG A 688 13.09 -10.77 -10.86
C ARG A 688 13.78 -9.91 -9.81
N ALA A 689 14.84 -10.41 -9.18
CA ALA A 689 15.64 -9.65 -8.22
C ALA A 689 16.35 -8.45 -8.88
N SER A 690 17.04 -8.64 -10.01
CA SER A 690 17.69 -7.54 -10.74
C SER A 690 16.69 -6.52 -11.28
N VAL A 691 15.52 -6.96 -11.75
CA VAL A 691 14.44 -6.05 -12.15
C VAL A 691 13.92 -5.26 -10.95
N SER A 692 13.73 -5.91 -9.81
CA SER A 692 13.32 -5.24 -8.57
C SER A 692 14.33 -4.18 -8.14
N GLN A 693 15.64 -4.48 -8.24
CA GLN A 693 16.70 -3.51 -8.00
C GLN A 693 16.67 -2.35 -9.00
N TYR A 694 16.38 -2.61 -10.28
CA TYR A 694 16.21 -1.56 -11.29
C TYR A 694 15.03 -0.64 -10.97
N VAL A 695 13.89 -1.19 -10.52
CA VAL A 695 12.74 -0.40 -10.04
C VAL A 695 13.13 0.42 -8.80
N MET A 696 13.90 -0.15 -7.87
CA MET A 696 14.41 0.60 -6.71
C MET A 696 15.33 1.75 -7.14
N LYS A 697 16.22 1.49 -8.10
CA LYS A 697 17.07 2.53 -8.67
C LYS A 697 16.25 3.64 -9.33
N GLY A 698 15.15 3.31 -10.00
CA GLY A 698 14.19 4.28 -10.49
C GLY A 698 13.63 5.16 -9.37
N ARG A 699 13.17 4.55 -8.27
CA ARG A 699 12.68 5.30 -7.09
C ARG A 699 13.75 6.20 -6.48
N GLU A 700 14.99 5.71 -6.37
CA GLU A 700 16.13 6.52 -5.90
C GLU A 700 16.39 7.72 -6.81
N ILE A 701 16.41 7.52 -8.13
CA ILE A 701 16.59 8.62 -9.10
C ILE A 701 15.49 9.67 -8.94
N MET A 702 14.23 9.23 -8.77
CA MET A 702 13.11 10.12 -8.53
C MET A 702 13.29 10.90 -7.22
N SER A 703 13.56 10.20 -6.11
CA SER A 703 13.77 10.81 -4.80
C SER A 703 14.92 11.83 -4.82
N SER A 704 16.08 11.45 -5.38
CA SER A 704 17.23 12.35 -5.49
C SER A 704 16.93 13.57 -6.36
N SER A 705 16.07 13.45 -7.38
CA SER A 705 15.66 14.61 -8.18
C SER A 705 14.85 15.64 -7.39
N LEU A 706 14.12 15.21 -6.35
CA LEU A 706 13.39 16.10 -5.44
C LEU A 706 14.38 16.85 -4.54
N ASP A 707 15.35 16.15 -3.96
CA ASP A 707 16.41 16.76 -3.15
C ASP A 707 17.21 17.79 -3.97
N GLU A 708 17.53 17.46 -5.22
CA GLU A 708 18.21 18.36 -6.15
C GLU A 708 17.36 19.59 -6.48
N LEU A 709 16.06 19.42 -6.67
CA LEU A 709 15.13 20.54 -6.90
C LEU A 709 15.04 21.45 -5.68
N ASP A 710 15.06 20.88 -4.47
CA ASP A 710 15.10 21.64 -3.22
C ASP A 710 16.41 22.41 -3.07
N ASN A 711 17.53 21.79 -3.47
CA ASN A 711 18.85 22.45 -3.49
C ASN A 711 18.91 23.61 -4.49
N ASP A 712 18.29 23.48 -5.67
CA ASP A 712 18.17 24.58 -6.64
C ASP A 712 17.36 25.77 -6.07
N PHE A 713 16.40 25.48 -5.20
CA PHE A 713 15.51 26.48 -4.61
C PHE A 713 15.99 27.02 -3.24
N ALA A 714 16.91 26.33 -2.57
CA ALA A 714 17.49 26.76 -1.30
C ALA A 714 18.08 28.19 -1.30
N PRO A 715 18.77 28.65 -2.37
CA PRO A 715 19.25 30.04 -2.45
C PRO A 715 18.12 31.07 -2.42
N ALA A 716 16.94 30.75 -2.94
CA ALA A 716 15.76 31.62 -2.90
C ALA A 716 15.29 31.81 -1.45
N TYR A 717 15.20 30.71 -0.71
CA TYR A 717 14.82 30.74 0.70
C TYR A 717 15.84 31.48 1.56
N SER A 718 17.14 31.27 1.34
CA SER A 718 18.19 31.99 2.07
C SER A 718 18.06 33.51 1.88
N LYS A 719 17.94 33.97 0.63
CA LYS A 719 17.77 35.40 0.33
C LYS A 719 16.48 35.97 0.92
N ALA A 720 15.39 35.20 0.92
CA ALA A 720 14.15 35.61 1.55
C ALA A 720 14.25 35.65 3.09
N GLN A 721 15.05 34.78 3.71
CA GLN A 721 15.29 34.83 5.16
C GLN A 721 16.07 36.09 5.57
N ASP A 722 16.95 36.59 4.71
CA ASP A 722 17.77 37.80 4.97
C ASP A 722 16.97 39.11 4.94
N VAL A 723 15.72 39.10 4.44
CA VAL A 723 14.85 40.29 4.37
C VAL A 723 14.35 40.70 5.76
N LYS A 724 14.60 41.96 6.14
CA LYS A 724 14.21 42.57 7.43
C LYS A 724 13.44 43.88 7.24
N GLY A 725 12.71 44.32 8.26
CA GLY A 725 12.05 45.65 8.30
C GLY A 725 10.56 45.66 7.88
N LYS A 726 9.98 46.86 7.78
CA LYS A 726 8.58 47.07 7.35
C LYS A 726 8.41 46.65 5.89
N GLY A 727 7.33 45.92 5.57
CA GLY A 727 7.14 45.34 4.23
C GLY A 727 7.89 44.02 3.99
N LYS A 728 8.39 43.38 5.06
CA LYS A 728 9.14 42.11 5.00
C LYS A 728 8.50 41.06 4.08
N MET A 729 7.21 40.77 4.23
CA MET A 729 6.54 39.74 3.42
C MET A 729 6.63 40.03 1.91
N GLU A 730 6.45 41.29 1.51
CA GLU A 730 6.55 41.70 0.10
C GLU A 730 7.99 41.57 -0.42
N GLY A 731 8.98 41.97 0.38
CA GLY A 731 10.39 41.76 0.05
C GLY A 731 10.78 40.28 -0.05
N GLN A 732 10.26 39.44 0.85
CA GLN A 732 10.45 37.99 0.81
C GLN A 732 9.84 37.37 -0.46
N ALA A 733 8.61 37.75 -0.79
CA ALA A 733 7.94 37.31 -2.00
C ALA A 733 8.70 37.75 -3.26
N GLN A 734 9.21 38.98 -3.30
CA GLN A 734 10.00 39.49 -4.42
C GLN A 734 11.32 38.72 -4.61
N ALA A 735 11.99 38.36 -3.52
CA ALA A 735 13.20 37.54 -3.56
C ALA A 735 12.92 36.15 -4.19
N MET A 736 11.83 35.51 -3.76
CA MET A 736 11.39 34.23 -4.32
C MET A 736 11.05 34.35 -5.82
N ARG A 737 10.31 35.40 -6.20
CA ARG A 737 9.94 35.67 -7.60
C ARG A 737 11.15 35.90 -8.50
N THR A 738 12.11 36.70 -8.03
CA THR A 738 13.35 36.98 -8.79
C THR A 738 14.16 35.71 -9.05
N HIS A 739 14.22 34.80 -8.07
CA HIS A 739 14.86 33.49 -8.27
C HIS A 739 14.11 32.63 -9.29
N ALA A 740 12.76 32.65 -9.26
CA ALA A 740 11.93 31.93 -10.22
C ALA A 740 12.13 32.43 -11.66
N GLU A 741 12.23 33.75 -11.86
CA GLU A 741 12.50 34.36 -13.17
C GLU A 741 13.88 33.98 -13.72
N ARG A 742 14.92 33.97 -12.86
CA ARG A 742 16.26 33.50 -13.24
C ARG A 742 16.26 32.01 -13.61
N SER A 743 15.59 31.18 -12.81
CA SER A 743 15.49 29.74 -13.04
C SER A 743 14.75 29.41 -14.35
N ARG A 744 13.75 30.23 -14.71
CA ARG A 744 13.07 30.17 -16.00
C ARG A 744 14.02 30.50 -17.16
N GLN A 745 14.89 31.51 -17.00
CA GLN A 745 15.86 31.90 -18.04
C GLN A 745 16.94 30.84 -18.24
N SER A 746 17.39 30.19 -17.16
CA SER A 746 18.41 29.12 -17.23
C SER A 746 17.83 27.74 -17.57
N ASN A 747 16.52 27.62 -17.82
CA ASN A 747 15.85 26.35 -18.15
C ASN A 747 16.12 25.20 -17.15
N VAL A 748 16.07 25.49 -15.84
CA VAL A 748 16.41 24.51 -14.77
C VAL A 748 15.70 23.17 -14.94
N PHE A 749 14.40 23.16 -15.30
CA PHE A 749 13.65 21.92 -15.50
C PHE A 749 14.13 21.10 -16.71
N THR A 750 14.63 21.76 -17.76
CA THR A 750 15.20 21.08 -18.93
C THR A 750 16.49 20.37 -18.56
N ASP A 751 17.34 21.00 -17.76
CA ASP A 751 18.61 20.39 -17.34
C ASP A 751 18.37 19.26 -16.33
N ARG A 752 17.41 19.44 -15.42
CA ARG A 752 16.99 18.39 -14.46
C ARG A 752 16.46 17.15 -15.18
N THR A 753 15.58 17.30 -16.16
CA THR A 753 15.05 16.16 -16.94
C THR A 753 16.14 15.45 -17.74
N LYS A 754 17.11 16.17 -18.33
CA LYS A 754 18.29 15.55 -18.98
C LYS A 754 19.16 14.74 -18.00
N GLN A 755 19.35 15.25 -16.78
CA GLN A 755 20.10 14.54 -15.76
C GLN A 755 19.40 13.25 -15.34
N ILE A 756 18.08 13.30 -15.13
CA ILE A 756 17.27 12.12 -14.83
C ILE A 756 17.38 11.09 -15.96
N ASP A 757 17.23 11.51 -17.22
CA ASP A 757 17.39 10.63 -18.39
C ASP A 757 18.77 9.95 -18.45
N LYS A 758 19.83 10.66 -18.06
CA LYS A 758 21.19 10.10 -18.01
C LYS A 758 21.30 8.99 -16.97
N GLU A 759 20.78 9.21 -15.76
CA GLU A 759 20.82 8.21 -14.68
C GLU A 759 19.92 7.00 -14.99
N VAL A 760 18.72 7.22 -15.57
CA VAL A 760 17.86 6.12 -16.05
C VAL A 760 18.58 5.29 -17.11
N ASN A 761 19.27 5.92 -18.06
CA ASN A 761 20.05 5.21 -19.06
C ASN A 761 21.26 4.45 -18.49
N LYS A 762 21.83 4.93 -17.39
CA LYS A 762 22.89 4.22 -16.65
C LYS A 762 22.31 2.98 -15.94
N ALA A 763 21.23 3.15 -15.18
CA ALA A 763 20.55 2.05 -14.51
C ALA A 763 20.07 0.96 -15.49
N ARG A 764 19.51 1.36 -16.64
CA ARG A 764 19.05 0.42 -17.67
C ARG A 764 20.20 -0.38 -18.29
N ARG A 765 21.37 0.24 -18.48
CA ARG A 765 22.57 -0.48 -18.96
C ARG A 765 23.06 -1.50 -17.94
N ALA A 766 23.11 -1.14 -16.67
CA ALA A 766 23.46 -2.07 -15.60
C ALA A 766 22.50 -3.27 -15.55
N LEU A 767 21.18 -3.04 -15.66
CA LEU A 767 20.21 -4.13 -15.75
C LEU A 767 20.48 -5.04 -16.97
N ALA A 768 20.81 -4.47 -18.13
CA ALA A 768 21.13 -5.26 -19.32
C ALA A 768 22.32 -6.20 -19.10
N GLU A 769 23.35 -5.71 -18.41
CA GLU A 769 24.56 -6.46 -18.08
C GLU A 769 24.24 -7.60 -17.10
N GLU A 770 23.48 -7.32 -16.04
CA GLU A 770 23.03 -8.32 -15.06
C GLU A 770 22.16 -9.42 -15.70
N LEU A 771 21.18 -9.07 -16.53
CA LEU A 771 20.34 -10.06 -17.23
C LEU A 771 21.15 -10.97 -18.16
N THR A 772 22.19 -10.42 -18.78
CA THR A 772 23.11 -11.18 -19.63
C THR A 772 23.98 -12.13 -18.79
N LEU A 773 24.42 -11.67 -17.62
CA LEU A 773 25.17 -12.48 -16.67
C LEU A 773 24.34 -13.67 -16.18
N HIS A 774 23.11 -13.44 -15.71
CA HIS A 774 22.21 -14.49 -15.22
C HIS A 774 21.95 -15.58 -16.26
N ALA A 775 21.73 -15.18 -17.51
CA ALA A 775 21.54 -16.12 -18.60
C ALA A 775 22.81 -16.93 -18.89
N THR A 776 23.98 -16.29 -18.80
CA THR A 776 25.27 -16.99 -18.97
C THR A 776 25.50 -18.00 -17.84
N THR A 777 25.13 -17.66 -16.60
CA THR A 777 25.20 -18.56 -15.44
C THR A 777 24.27 -19.75 -15.60
N LEU A 778 23.03 -19.54 -16.05
CA LEU A 778 22.09 -20.62 -16.35
C LEU A 778 22.68 -21.64 -17.33
N ILE A 779 23.22 -21.16 -18.46
CA ILE A 779 23.83 -22.03 -19.48
C ILE A 779 24.99 -22.83 -18.90
N LYS A 780 25.91 -22.16 -18.18
CA LYS A 780 27.06 -22.83 -17.56
C LYS A 780 26.62 -23.91 -16.58
N GLY A 781 25.60 -23.63 -15.76
CA GLY A 781 25.03 -24.60 -14.83
C GLY A 781 24.47 -25.84 -15.54
N ILE A 782 23.77 -25.65 -16.66
CA ILE A 782 23.23 -26.76 -17.47
C ILE A 782 24.38 -27.58 -18.08
N GLU A 783 25.40 -26.92 -18.64
CA GLU A 783 26.58 -27.59 -19.23
C GLU A 783 27.36 -28.39 -18.19
N GLU A 784 27.59 -27.82 -17.01
CA GLU A 784 28.25 -28.49 -15.89
C GLU A 784 27.43 -29.69 -15.40
N PHE A 785 26.11 -29.55 -15.28
CA PHE A 785 25.21 -30.65 -14.91
C PHE A 785 25.31 -31.82 -15.91
N GLU A 786 25.22 -31.54 -17.20
CA GLU A 786 25.32 -32.57 -18.25
C GLU A 786 26.69 -33.24 -18.29
N HIS A 787 27.76 -32.45 -18.14
CA HIS A 787 29.12 -32.98 -18.11
C HIS A 787 29.35 -33.89 -16.90
N ASN A 788 28.90 -33.46 -15.72
CA ASN A 788 28.99 -34.28 -14.51
C ASN A 788 28.15 -35.55 -14.63
N LEU A 789 26.95 -35.48 -15.21
CA LEU A 789 26.11 -36.65 -15.46
C LEU A 789 26.80 -37.62 -16.43
N ALA A 790 27.42 -37.12 -17.49
CA ALA A 790 28.16 -37.95 -18.45
C ALA A 790 29.35 -38.66 -17.79
N ARG A 791 30.10 -37.95 -16.94
CA ARG A 791 31.19 -38.51 -16.14
C ARG A 791 30.70 -39.59 -15.18
N ASP A 792 29.60 -39.33 -14.46
CA ASP A 792 29.00 -40.28 -13.53
C ASP A 792 28.57 -41.59 -14.22
N VAL A 793 28.15 -41.52 -15.49
CA VAL A 793 27.75 -42.69 -16.30
C VAL A 793 28.94 -43.50 -16.83
N CYS A 794 30.10 -42.86 -17.07
CA CYS A 794 31.25 -43.48 -17.75
C CYS A 794 32.44 -43.82 -16.83
N PHE A 795 32.44 -43.42 -15.56
CA PHE A 795 33.58 -43.66 -14.67
C PHE A 795 33.50 -45.00 -13.92
N VAL A 796 34.59 -45.78 -13.98
CA VAL A 796 34.81 -47.00 -13.19
C VAL A 796 35.79 -46.68 -12.06
N GLY A 797 35.29 -46.42 -10.85
CA GLY A 797 36.16 -46.25 -9.69
C GLY A 797 36.86 -47.55 -9.31
N THR A 798 38.19 -47.55 -9.35
CA THR A 798 39.06 -48.48 -8.61
C THR A 798 38.88 -48.34 -7.10
N GLU A 799 39.30 -49.37 -6.38
CA GLU A 799 38.92 -49.74 -5.00
C GLU A 799 38.87 -48.66 -3.91
N GLN A 800 38.06 -48.98 -2.91
CA GLN A 800 37.72 -48.21 -1.71
C GLN A 800 38.94 -47.80 -0.88
N SER A 801 39.00 -46.51 -0.51
CA SER A 801 39.78 -46.07 0.67
C SER A 801 38.95 -46.27 1.94
N GLU A 802 39.58 -46.79 3.00
CA GLU A 802 38.95 -47.15 4.30
C GLU A 802 38.21 -45.99 5.02
N LYS A 803 38.37 -44.73 4.59
CA LYS A 803 37.60 -43.58 5.10
C LYS A 803 36.17 -43.45 4.55
N ALA A 804 35.80 -44.16 3.47
CA ALA A 804 34.45 -44.13 2.88
C ALA A 804 33.38 -44.90 3.70
N LYS A 805 33.80 -45.72 4.67
CA LYS A 805 32.88 -46.50 5.53
C LYS A 805 32.18 -45.67 6.62
N CYS A 806 32.75 -44.52 7.02
CA CYS A 806 32.17 -43.66 8.06
C CYS A 806 31.00 -42.79 7.54
N ASP A 807 30.97 -42.54 6.23
CA ASP A 807 30.07 -41.59 5.57
C ASP A 807 28.84 -42.25 4.92
N THR A 808 28.87 -43.58 4.77
CA THR A 808 27.81 -44.36 4.09
C THR A 808 26.51 -44.39 4.87
N GLY A 809 26.56 -44.35 6.21
CA GLY A 809 25.39 -44.30 7.08
C GLY A 809 24.62 -42.98 6.95
N LEU A 810 25.33 -41.85 7.04
CA LEU A 810 24.75 -40.51 6.89
C LEU A 810 24.17 -40.30 5.49
N LYS A 811 24.89 -40.72 4.45
CA LYS A 811 24.40 -40.70 3.05
C LYS A 811 23.11 -41.47 2.87
N ASN A 812 22.99 -42.66 3.48
CA ASN A 812 21.75 -43.46 3.41
C ASN A 812 20.59 -42.78 4.14
N ILE A 813 20.83 -42.19 5.33
CA ILE A 813 19.80 -41.45 6.07
C ILE A 813 19.29 -40.27 5.23
N ILE A 814 20.21 -39.47 4.70
CA ILE A 814 19.89 -38.32 3.85
C ILE A 814 19.10 -38.73 2.61
N GLN A 815 19.49 -39.82 1.93
CA GLN A 815 18.75 -40.33 0.78
C GLN A 815 17.32 -40.77 1.14
N ASN A 816 17.14 -41.42 2.28
CA ASN A 816 15.82 -41.83 2.76
C ASN A 816 14.93 -40.61 3.05
N GLU A 817 15.47 -39.60 3.73
CA GLU A 817 14.77 -38.34 4.00
C GLU A 817 14.42 -37.58 2.71
N LEU A 818 15.35 -37.49 1.76
CA LEU A 818 15.11 -36.89 0.45
C LEU A 818 14.02 -37.64 -0.33
N SER A 819 14.01 -38.97 -0.27
CA SER A 819 12.99 -39.79 -0.91
C SER A 819 11.62 -39.59 -0.26
N ALA A 820 11.56 -39.53 1.07
CA ALA A 820 10.33 -39.24 1.80
C ALA A 820 9.80 -37.83 1.49
N TRP A 821 10.69 -36.83 1.48
CA TRP A 821 10.34 -35.46 1.11
C TRP A 821 9.81 -35.38 -0.33
N ARG A 822 10.35 -36.13 -1.28
CA ARG A 822 9.83 -36.20 -2.65
C ARG A 822 8.42 -36.77 -2.71
N LEU A 823 8.18 -37.89 -2.03
CA LEU A 823 6.85 -38.49 -1.95
C LEU A 823 5.82 -37.51 -1.38
N PHE A 824 6.23 -36.69 -0.42
CA PHE A 824 5.41 -35.60 0.11
C PHE A 824 5.23 -34.43 -0.87
N TRP A 825 6.30 -34.01 -1.55
CA TRP A 825 6.32 -32.82 -2.41
C TRP A 825 5.62 -33.03 -3.75
N THR A 826 5.73 -34.21 -4.38
CA THR A 826 5.12 -34.49 -5.70
C THR A 826 3.62 -34.14 -5.78
N PRO A 827 2.75 -34.58 -4.85
CA PRO A 827 1.33 -34.21 -4.89
C PRO A 827 1.06 -32.74 -4.51
N LEU A 828 1.99 -32.06 -3.81
CA LEU A 828 1.91 -30.62 -3.58
C LEU A 828 2.26 -29.84 -4.85
N LYS A 829 3.37 -30.18 -5.52
CA LYS A 829 3.81 -29.57 -6.79
C LYS A 829 2.73 -29.67 -7.86
N ALA A 830 2.06 -30.83 -7.98
CA ALA A 830 0.98 -31.04 -8.94
C ALA A 830 -0.28 -30.18 -8.69
N ARG A 831 -0.43 -29.60 -7.49
CA ARG A 831 -1.53 -28.68 -7.15
C ARG A 831 -1.17 -27.21 -7.34
N LEU A 832 0.09 -26.88 -7.59
CA LEU A 832 0.50 -25.52 -7.90
C LEU A 832 0.00 -25.15 -9.30
N PRO A 833 -0.50 -23.93 -9.52
CA PRO A 833 -0.94 -23.48 -10.83
C PRO A 833 0.21 -23.57 -11.84
N GLU A 834 -0.03 -24.15 -13.01
CA GLU A 834 0.89 -24.05 -14.14
C GLU A 834 0.94 -22.58 -14.58
N SER A 835 2.12 -22.08 -14.91
CA SER A 835 2.25 -20.73 -15.45
C SER A 835 1.53 -20.67 -16.80
N ASP A 836 0.42 -19.91 -16.88
CA ASP A 836 -0.29 -19.71 -18.13
C ASP A 836 0.68 -19.20 -19.21
N PRO A 837 0.68 -19.77 -20.42
CA PRO A 837 1.38 -19.17 -21.54
C PRO A 837 0.77 -17.80 -21.82
N PRO A 838 1.57 -16.74 -22.02
CA PRO A 838 1.03 -15.42 -22.35
C PRO A 838 0.23 -15.50 -23.65
N GLU A 839 -0.93 -14.85 -23.69
CA GLU A 839 -1.63 -14.56 -24.94
C GLU A 839 -0.66 -13.77 -25.84
N GLU A 840 -0.38 -14.29 -27.04
CA GLU A 840 0.40 -13.57 -28.05
C GLU A 840 -0.43 -12.39 -28.54
N ASP A 841 -0.31 -11.23 -27.88
CA ASP A 841 -0.77 -9.96 -28.44
C ASP A 841 0.12 -9.61 -29.64
N GLU A 842 -0.26 -10.10 -30.83
CA GLU A 842 0.34 -9.68 -32.11
C GLU A 842 0.00 -8.21 -32.47
N ASP A 843 -0.95 -7.57 -31.77
CA ASP A 843 -1.43 -6.24 -32.12
C ASP A 843 -0.79 -5.14 -31.26
N GLY A 844 0.29 -4.52 -31.75
CA GLY A 844 0.74 -3.25 -31.14
C GLY A 844 2.00 -2.58 -31.65
N LEU A 845 2.73 -3.15 -32.61
CA LEU A 845 4.02 -2.57 -33.06
C LEU A 845 4.21 -2.46 -34.58
N GLU A 846 3.20 -2.76 -35.40
CA GLU A 846 3.20 -2.41 -36.82
C GLU A 846 2.20 -1.28 -37.07
N ASP A 847 2.65 -0.03 -36.92
CA ASP A 847 2.19 1.15 -37.68
C ASP A 847 2.80 2.43 -37.10
N CYS A 848 4.06 2.70 -37.45
CA CYS A 848 4.69 4.01 -37.17
C CYS A 848 5.75 4.43 -38.22
N GLU A 849 5.81 3.79 -39.40
CA GLU A 849 6.83 4.14 -40.40
C GLU A 849 6.32 4.70 -41.73
N ASN A 850 5.01 4.88 -41.96
CA ASN A 850 4.50 5.43 -43.23
C ASN A 850 3.58 6.65 -43.07
N GLU A 851 4.09 7.75 -42.52
CA GLU A 851 3.52 9.09 -42.81
C GLU A 851 4.63 10.13 -43.00
N THR A 852 5.41 9.97 -44.07
CA THR A 852 5.99 11.13 -44.76
C THR A 852 5.80 10.95 -46.25
N LYS A 853 4.68 11.48 -46.77
CA LYS A 853 4.46 12.09 -48.11
C LYS A 853 3.04 11.83 -48.59
N THR A 854 2.11 12.70 -48.21
CA THR A 854 1.21 13.37 -49.18
C THR A 854 0.44 14.49 -48.47
N LYS A 855 0.76 15.74 -48.83
CA LYS A 855 -0.17 16.85 -48.67
C LYS A 855 -1.23 16.78 -49.78
N ASP A 856 -2.39 17.34 -49.46
CA ASP A 856 -3.52 17.71 -50.34
C ASP A 856 -4.54 16.63 -50.67
N LYS A 857 -5.65 16.58 -49.90
CA LYS A 857 -6.94 17.19 -50.30
C LYS A 857 -8.04 16.91 -49.27
N LEU A 858 -8.83 17.96 -49.00
CA LEU A 858 -10.12 17.99 -48.30
C LEU A 858 -11.11 16.91 -48.79
N ASN A 859 -11.84 16.26 -47.87
CA ASN A 859 -13.31 16.38 -47.72
C ASN A 859 -13.90 15.37 -46.70
N HIS A 860 -14.89 15.86 -45.92
CA HIS A 860 -16.02 15.21 -45.23
C HIS A 860 -16.00 13.70 -44.89
N VAL A 861 -16.39 13.33 -43.67
CA VAL A 861 -17.69 12.68 -43.31
C VAL A 861 -17.74 12.30 -41.81
N ASP A 862 -18.97 12.23 -41.32
CA ASP A 862 -19.57 12.16 -39.98
C ASP A 862 -19.11 11.13 -38.94
N HIS A 863 -19.41 11.52 -37.69
CA HIS A 863 -19.48 10.70 -36.49
C HIS A 863 -20.52 9.56 -36.57
N GLN A 864 -20.14 8.35 -36.17
CA GLN A 864 -21.04 7.46 -35.41
C GLN A 864 -20.27 6.43 -34.56
N SER A 865 -20.57 6.47 -33.26
CA SER A 865 -20.10 5.59 -32.19
C SER A 865 -20.74 4.19 -32.26
N SER A 866 -19.95 3.14 -32.09
CA SER A 866 -20.45 1.77 -31.86
C SER A 866 -19.76 1.16 -30.65
N ILE A 867 -20.59 0.85 -29.64
CA ILE A 867 -20.26 0.14 -28.39
C ILE A 867 -20.24 -1.37 -28.71
N GLN A 868 -19.16 -2.08 -28.36
CA GLN A 868 -19.14 -3.55 -28.35
C GLN A 868 -19.20 -4.07 -26.91
N GLN A 869 -20.25 -4.88 -26.66
CA GLN A 869 -20.51 -5.60 -25.42
C GLN A 869 -19.77 -6.94 -25.40
N ILE A 870 -19.31 -7.32 -24.21
CA ILE A 870 -18.63 -8.56 -23.84
C ILE A 870 -19.65 -9.73 -23.78
N PRO A 871 -19.35 -10.95 -24.28
CA PRO A 871 -20.30 -12.06 -24.24
C PRO A 871 -20.18 -12.92 -22.98
N VAL A 872 -21.34 -13.21 -22.37
CA VAL A 872 -21.51 -14.17 -21.26
C VAL A 872 -21.79 -15.56 -21.84
N ARG A 873 -21.07 -16.58 -21.35
CA ARG A 873 -21.30 -18.00 -21.63
C ARG A 873 -22.61 -18.49 -21.01
N SER A 874 -23.48 -19.15 -21.79
CA SER A 874 -24.41 -20.16 -21.26
C SER A 874 -24.85 -21.16 -22.34
N ALA A 875 -25.34 -22.30 -21.85
CA ALA A 875 -25.39 -23.60 -22.51
C ALA A 875 -26.53 -23.82 -23.52
N VAL A 876 -26.32 -24.90 -24.27
CA VAL A 876 -27.04 -25.66 -25.33
C VAL A 876 -28.58 -25.89 -25.12
N PRO A 877 -29.34 -26.48 -26.08
CA PRO A 877 -30.15 -25.77 -27.09
C PRO A 877 -31.64 -26.23 -27.11
N ARG A 878 -32.53 -25.57 -27.87
CA ARG A 878 -33.60 -26.26 -28.66
C ARG A 878 -34.42 -25.33 -29.59
N LYS A 879 -34.29 -25.65 -30.88
CA LYS A 879 -35.32 -25.79 -31.95
C LYS A 879 -36.37 -24.70 -32.22
N ARG A 880 -36.29 -24.26 -33.49
CA ARG A 880 -37.32 -24.19 -34.56
C ARG A 880 -38.23 -22.95 -34.68
N ALA A 881 -38.10 -22.37 -35.89
CA ALA A 881 -39.15 -21.85 -36.79
C ALA A 881 -39.85 -20.54 -36.37
N SER A 882 -40.31 -19.65 -37.24
CA SER A 882 -40.13 -19.36 -38.66
C SER A 882 -40.99 -18.12 -38.97
N LYS A 883 -40.58 -17.31 -39.95
CA LYS A 883 -41.42 -16.56 -40.91
C LYS A 883 -42.15 -15.25 -40.50
N THR A 884 -41.71 -14.20 -41.23
CA THR A 884 -42.45 -13.24 -42.09
C THR A 884 -43.34 -12.13 -41.51
N ALA A 885 -42.86 -10.89 -41.73
CA ALA A 885 -43.37 -9.85 -42.65
C ALA A 885 -44.81 -9.28 -42.54
N GLY A 886 -44.90 -7.95 -42.69
CA GLY A 886 -46.12 -7.18 -43.06
C GLY A 886 -46.13 -5.78 -42.44
N SER A 887 -45.57 -4.75 -43.11
CA SER A 887 -46.29 -3.77 -43.96
C SER A 887 -47.06 -2.68 -43.20
N GLY A 888 -46.67 -1.41 -43.37
CA GLY A 888 -47.37 -0.20 -42.89
C GLY A 888 -48.64 0.11 -43.70
N PRO A 889 -48.99 1.38 -44.04
CA PRO A 889 -48.59 2.71 -43.54
C PRO A 889 -49.81 3.67 -43.36
N LYS A 890 -49.58 4.96 -43.00
CA LYS A 890 -50.09 6.20 -43.68
C LYS A 890 -50.31 7.44 -42.75
N LYS A 891 -49.75 8.57 -43.22
CA LYS A 891 -50.30 9.96 -43.36
C LYS A 891 -50.79 10.72 -42.09
N ALA A 892 -50.72 12.06 -41.96
CA ALA A 892 -50.18 13.19 -42.73
C ALA A 892 -50.36 14.52 -41.93
N ALA A 893 -49.55 15.54 -42.26
CA ALA A 893 -49.84 17.00 -42.35
C ALA A 893 -50.22 17.78 -41.04
N LYS A 894 -49.98 19.09 -40.83
CA LYS A 894 -49.55 20.26 -41.64
C LYS A 894 -49.29 21.48 -40.70
N ARG A 895 -48.29 22.34 -41.03
CA ARG A 895 -48.24 23.85 -41.03
C ARG A 895 -48.49 24.64 -39.72
N THR A 896 -47.93 25.81 -39.39
CA THR A 896 -47.24 27.00 -40.03
C THR A 896 -46.68 27.84 -38.85
N ALA A 897 -45.45 28.38 -38.78
CA ALA A 897 -44.78 29.50 -39.48
C ALA A 897 -45.32 30.93 -39.15
N ASP A 898 -44.37 31.79 -38.70
CA ASP A 898 -44.25 33.27 -38.71
C ASP A 898 -44.08 33.91 -37.32
N ASP A 899 -43.36 35.01 -37.09
CA ASP A 899 -42.15 35.65 -37.65
C ASP A 899 -41.90 36.88 -36.73
N GLY A 900 -40.69 37.46 -36.69
CA GLY A 900 -40.55 38.88 -36.26
C GLY A 900 -39.48 39.24 -35.21
N VAL A 901 -38.65 40.20 -35.61
CA VAL A 901 -37.38 40.66 -35.02
C VAL A 901 -37.52 42.07 -34.40
N ARG A 902 -36.50 42.46 -33.59
CA ARG A 902 -36.14 43.79 -33.00
C ARG A 902 -36.67 43.97 -31.56
N GLY A 903 -35.91 44.44 -30.57
CA GLY A 903 -34.64 45.14 -30.46
C GLY A 903 -34.77 46.19 -29.33
N VAL A 904 -33.65 46.60 -28.73
CA VAL A 904 -33.43 47.78 -27.83
C VAL A 904 -33.16 47.52 -26.33
N VAL A 905 -31.87 47.63 -26.01
CA VAL A 905 -31.13 48.37 -24.94
C VAL A 905 -31.81 48.90 -23.65
N LEU A 906 -31.02 48.79 -22.56
CA LEU A 906 -30.86 49.64 -21.34
C LEU A 906 -31.49 49.13 -20.03
N GLY A 907 -30.65 49.04 -19.00
CA GLY A 907 -31.06 48.89 -17.59
C GLY A 907 -29.92 48.48 -16.66
N LYS A 908 -29.04 49.44 -16.30
CA LYS A 908 -28.19 49.36 -15.10
C LYS A 908 -29.05 49.65 -13.87
N GLY A 909 -28.79 48.96 -12.76
CA GLY A 909 -29.26 49.31 -11.42
C GLY A 909 -28.28 48.78 -10.37
N GLN A 910 -27.54 49.70 -9.74
CA GLN A 910 -26.86 49.51 -8.46
C GLN A 910 -27.83 49.85 -7.32
N ASP A 911 -27.65 49.21 -6.16
CA ASP A 911 -27.68 49.75 -4.78
C ASP A 911 -27.81 48.56 -3.82
N GLN A 912 -26.77 48.23 -3.04
CA GLN A 912 -26.50 48.66 -1.66
C GLN A 912 -27.58 48.26 -0.63
N GLU A 913 -27.28 47.20 0.13
CA GLU A 913 -26.97 47.25 1.58
C GLU A 913 -26.17 46.01 2.00
#